data_AF-G0L530-F1
#
_entry.id   AF-G0L530-F1
#
_cell.length_a   1.000
_cell.length_b   1.000
_cell.length_c   1.000
_cell.angle_alpha   90.00
_cell.angle_beta   90.00
_cell.angle_gamma   90.00
#
_symmetry.space_group_name_H-M   'P 1'
#
loop_
_entity.id
_entity.type
_entity.pdbx_description
1 polymer ?
#
loop_
_entity_poly.entity_id
_entity_poly.type
_entity_poly.pdbx_seq_one_letter_code
_entity_poly.pdbx_strand_id
1 'polypeptide(L)'
;MKERPFVGLLSALFVCIYFFFVACEKDKSDDAVTVATDVEAPHPPKNLEPVHVTDSSVTVAWQASKDNVKVVQYVVYLDSVEVSRDSITTYHAKNLKAATEYIFAVRAADAAGNSSKFSEKIKVLTEAAVQEDTLIKNDTLNDYSSVLMAPILSVDSVSSNMVRLKWALDINASAVKEYRVFQDTVQIASVDRKWYQVPQLNAGDTYSFSVAAIDLIGKASKPSNVVEVELPLEELPQKDTISPSVPVGLGVAEVKKNGLKLYWQVATDNVGVTSYSVYKDTTLVGKVGDTLLLLDNLEGGTEYHFRVSALDAAENESQSSEALMVKTLEDTKTDSIVLRAPKDVRLAELGATTASFTWSETNDSIPISGYSVYLDAALVAKTPEPEYMAKELSPNTAYAISVVANDNSGNTSEKSDPLSFTTLSERVVSKDTIAPTVPKNISVEALTSSSLKLNWAASTDSVGVVNYRIFQDGKPITLVVDTHYAITGLDADTEYVYTISALDAAENESPASVPFSVRTEKEEAQEEEDTTAPTVPGSLTADTIGQVAIDLSWDEASDSVGVSGYKLYMNGEFFATVTQTRYRVLNLTPGTEYAFSVSAFDVAENESQQSGLLKVTTEAEVYVDDVPPSAPGDLRAEDITEGSVALSWSTATDNIGITEYIIYQDGQKIQTATATGTSINGLAPATLYGFTVSAVDAAQNESRQSEAIRVTTLPIPETTDRVLVFTKTSVFRHGSIDKGVATLKALGDANDFEVDQTENGDDFTLNNLRRYKTVVFLNTTGDVLNDVQQKAFENYIRSGGSFMGVHAATDTEYDWPWYGKLVGAYFNGHPSIQEASLNVIDHNHGSTSHLPSNWVRTEEWYNFKDINTDITPLIQLDESTYKGGTNGAYHPFSWYHVYDGGRAFYTAGGHSNASYDEPEFKQHLLGGLIYCLGR
;
A
#
# COMPACT_ATOMS: atom_id res chain seq x y z
N MET A 1 -45.01 42.45 37.28
CA MET A 1 -44.77 43.75 36.61
C MET A 1 -43.55 44.41 37.24
N LYS A 2 -42.65 45.04 36.46
CA LYS A 2 -41.80 46.25 36.72
C LYS A 2 -41.06 46.46 38.10
N GLU A 3 -39.87 47.10 38.24
CA GLU A 3 -38.75 47.51 37.33
C GLU A 3 -37.49 48.10 38.08
N ARG A 4 -36.28 47.92 37.49
CA ARG A 4 -35.03 48.77 37.25
C ARG A 4 -34.75 50.16 37.94
N PRO A 5 -33.54 50.83 37.85
CA PRO A 5 -32.35 50.68 36.94
C PRO A 5 -30.91 50.58 37.58
N PHE A 6 -29.86 51.39 37.19
CA PHE A 6 -28.40 51.02 37.21
C PHE A 6 -27.32 52.19 37.29
N VAL A 7 -25.99 51.87 37.32
CA VAL A 7 -24.76 52.74 37.58
C VAL A 7 -23.50 52.17 36.83
N GLY A 8 -22.30 52.78 36.56
CA GLY A 8 -21.79 54.19 36.52
C GLY A 8 -20.24 54.44 36.75
N LEU A 9 -19.54 55.12 35.80
CA LEU A 9 -18.25 55.93 35.82
C LEU A 9 -16.77 55.37 35.86
N LEU A 10 -15.94 55.89 34.90
CA LEU A 10 -14.49 56.34 34.91
C LEU A 10 -13.23 55.40 35.05
N SER A 11 -12.00 55.99 35.11
CA SER A 11 -10.77 55.50 34.37
C SER A 11 -9.32 55.75 34.94
N ALA A 12 -8.37 54.85 34.57
CA ALA A 12 -6.91 55.04 34.27
C ALA A 12 -5.76 55.04 35.35
N LEU A 13 -4.52 54.74 34.88
CA LEU A 13 -3.12 54.83 35.43
C LEU A 13 -2.55 53.75 36.42
N PHE A 14 -1.36 53.16 36.12
CA PHE A 14 -0.03 53.35 36.80
C PHE A 14 1.11 52.39 36.32
N VAL A 15 2.34 52.51 36.87
CA VAL A 15 3.62 51.84 36.46
C VAL A 15 4.49 51.44 37.69
N CYS A 16 5.12 50.24 37.65
CA CYS A 16 6.26 49.66 38.43
C CYS A 16 6.39 49.81 39.99
N ILE A 17 6.78 48.71 40.71
CA ILE A 17 7.99 48.59 41.60
C ILE A 17 8.08 47.29 42.48
N TYR A 18 9.25 46.62 42.43
CA TYR A 18 10.00 45.81 43.45
C TYR A 18 9.55 44.44 44.08
N PHE A 19 10.37 43.41 43.77
CA PHE A 19 11.17 42.50 44.65
C PHE A 19 10.62 41.55 45.77
N PHE A 20 11.23 40.36 45.78
CA PHE A 20 11.56 39.42 46.90
C PHE A 20 10.47 38.67 47.70
N PHE A 21 10.27 37.39 47.34
CA PHE A 21 10.25 36.12 48.13
C PHE A 21 9.83 35.02 47.12
N VAL A 22 10.24 33.75 47.14
CA VAL A 22 10.79 32.81 48.14
C VAL A 22 12.02 32.05 47.57
N ALA A 23 12.80 31.36 48.40
CA ALA A 23 13.89 30.47 48.01
C ALA A 23 13.68 29.02 48.50
N CYS A 24 14.43 28.07 47.93
CA CYS A 24 14.43 26.63 48.21
C CYS A 24 13.17 25.84 47.78
N GLU A 25 13.29 25.17 46.62
CA GLU A 25 13.62 23.75 46.67
C GLU A 25 14.70 23.43 45.60
N LYS A 26 15.24 22.21 45.56
CA LYS A 26 16.56 21.93 44.96
C LYS A 26 16.65 20.55 44.30
N ASP A 27 17.57 20.43 43.35
CA ASP A 27 18.09 19.18 42.76
C ASP A 27 17.12 18.33 41.92
N LYS A 28 17.00 18.69 40.65
CA LYS A 28 17.39 17.78 39.55
C LYS A 28 17.99 18.58 38.40
N SER A 29 19.01 18.01 37.76
CA SER A 29 19.77 18.60 36.67
C SER A 29 19.41 17.90 35.37
N ASP A 30 18.81 18.64 34.44
CA ASP A 30 18.82 18.29 33.02
C ASP A 30 19.68 19.33 32.29
N ASP A 31 20.60 18.86 31.45
CA ASP A 31 21.50 19.73 30.70
C ASP A 31 20.72 20.46 29.61
N ALA A 32 20.46 21.74 29.84
CA ALA A 32 19.96 22.66 28.83
C ALA A 32 21.04 22.83 27.75
N VAL A 33 20.98 21.99 26.71
CA VAL A 33 21.80 22.14 25.50
C VAL A 33 21.36 23.41 24.79
N THR A 34 21.96 24.53 25.20
CA THR A 34 21.98 25.75 24.39
C THR A 34 22.72 25.42 23.11
N VAL A 35 21.97 25.13 22.05
CA VAL A 35 22.51 25.08 20.68
C VAL A 35 23.13 26.45 20.44
N ALA A 36 24.47 26.50 20.42
CA ALA A 36 25.17 27.74 20.17
C ALA A 36 24.77 28.25 18.79
N THR A 37 24.33 29.50 18.70
CA THR A 37 24.26 30.21 17.42
C THR A 37 25.64 30.13 16.79
N ASP A 38 25.72 29.70 15.53
CA ASP A 38 27.01 29.50 14.90
C ASP A 38 27.75 30.84 14.72
N VAL A 39 28.99 30.86 15.19
CA VAL A 39 29.90 32.01 15.20
C VAL A 39 31.25 31.67 14.58
N GLU A 40 31.44 30.43 14.13
CA GLU A 40 32.53 30.11 13.22
C GLU A 40 32.14 30.61 11.82
N ALA A 41 33.13 30.88 10.98
CA ALA A 41 32.90 31.42 9.64
C ALA A 41 33.53 30.50 8.60
N PRO A 42 32.91 30.30 7.43
CA PRO A 42 33.40 29.41 6.40
C PRO A 42 34.88 29.59 6.06
N HIS A 43 35.54 28.50 5.68
CA HIS A 43 36.87 28.59 5.10
C HIS A 43 36.83 29.46 3.83
N PRO A 44 37.88 30.27 3.56
CA PRO A 44 37.94 31.06 2.33
C PRO A 44 37.89 30.19 1.06
N PRO A 45 37.24 30.67 -0.01
CA PRO A 45 37.29 30.01 -1.33
C PRO A 45 38.74 29.85 -1.81
N LYS A 46 39.01 28.70 -2.44
CA LYS A 46 40.34 28.31 -2.93
C LYS A 46 40.34 28.12 -4.44
N ASN A 47 41.52 28.10 -5.05
CA ASN A 47 41.71 27.89 -6.48
C ASN A 47 40.83 28.83 -7.33
N LEU A 48 40.79 30.13 -6.97
CA LEU A 48 40.13 31.14 -7.80
C LEU A 48 40.97 31.33 -9.06
N GLU A 49 40.43 30.98 -10.23
CA GLU A 49 41.15 31.00 -11.51
C GLU A 49 40.28 31.50 -12.68
N PRO A 50 40.87 32.14 -13.70
CA PRO A 50 40.15 32.55 -14.90
C PRO A 50 39.98 31.35 -15.86
N VAL A 51 38.74 31.02 -16.19
CA VAL A 51 38.39 29.90 -17.07
C VAL A 51 38.21 30.34 -18.53
N HIS A 52 37.77 31.58 -18.74
CA HIS A 52 37.63 32.17 -20.08
C HIS A 52 37.85 33.69 -19.99
N VAL A 53 38.48 34.26 -21.01
CA VAL A 53 38.81 35.69 -21.10
C VAL A 53 38.62 36.12 -22.54
N THR A 54 38.00 37.27 -22.75
CA THR A 54 37.90 37.95 -24.06
C THR A 54 38.37 39.39 -23.92
N ASP A 55 38.21 40.20 -24.97
CA ASP A 55 38.41 41.65 -24.93
C ASP A 55 37.37 42.40 -24.06
N SER A 56 36.30 41.72 -23.65
CA SER A 56 35.08 42.33 -23.11
C SER A 56 34.43 41.54 -21.97
N SER A 57 34.97 40.36 -21.63
CA SER A 57 34.45 39.50 -20.57
C SER A 57 35.52 38.65 -19.89
N VAL A 58 35.25 38.20 -18.67
CA VAL A 58 36.07 37.25 -17.90
C VAL A 58 35.16 36.30 -17.13
N THR A 59 35.33 34.99 -17.32
CA THR A 59 34.78 33.95 -16.43
C THR A 59 35.84 33.56 -15.41
N VAL A 60 35.48 33.57 -14.13
CA VAL A 60 36.28 33.01 -13.03
C VAL A 60 35.54 31.83 -12.37
N ALA A 61 36.29 30.86 -11.87
CA ALA A 61 35.78 29.72 -11.10
C ALA A 61 36.60 29.54 -9.82
N TRP A 62 36.02 28.87 -8.81
CA TRP A 62 36.72 28.53 -7.57
C TRP A 62 36.26 27.18 -7.01
N GLN A 63 37.05 26.63 -6.09
CA GLN A 63 36.67 25.44 -5.33
C GLN A 63 35.69 25.80 -4.19
N ALA A 64 34.65 24.99 -4.03
CA ALA A 64 33.68 25.13 -2.95
C ALA A 64 34.34 25.19 -1.56
N SER A 65 33.84 26.09 -0.73
CA SER A 65 34.30 26.32 0.63
C SER A 65 33.72 25.28 1.60
N LYS A 66 34.44 25.02 2.70
CA LYS A 66 34.02 24.07 3.75
C LYS A 66 33.73 24.79 5.05
N ASP A 67 32.73 24.27 5.75
CA ASP A 67 32.07 24.91 6.88
C ASP A 67 31.47 23.86 7.81
N ASN A 68 31.16 24.23 9.05
CA ASN A 68 30.56 23.39 10.08
C ASN A 68 29.03 23.25 9.95
N VAL A 69 28.32 24.29 9.49
CA VAL A 69 26.84 24.31 9.45
C VAL A 69 26.28 24.28 8.02
N LYS A 70 26.97 24.90 7.04
CA LYS A 70 26.90 24.77 5.56
C LYS A 70 27.03 26.14 4.91
N VAL A 71 27.93 26.24 3.92
CA VAL A 71 28.01 27.39 3.01
C VAL A 71 26.76 27.48 2.14
N VAL A 72 26.07 28.62 2.16
CA VAL A 72 24.87 28.88 1.36
C VAL A 72 25.08 29.93 0.27
N GLN A 73 26.13 30.75 0.37
CA GLN A 73 26.39 31.84 -0.55
C GLN A 73 27.89 32.12 -0.74
N TYR A 74 28.26 32.54 -1.93
CA TYR A 74 29.52 33.18 -2.30
C TYR A 74 29.24 34.62 -2.71
N VAL A 75 30.14 35.53 -2.34
CA VAL A 75 30.05 36.97 -2.63
C VAL A 75 31.29 37.35 -3.44
N VAL A 76 31.08 37.78 -4.68
CA VAL A 76 32.14 38.05 -5.67
C VAL A 76 32.42 39.54 -5.76
N TYR A 77 33.70 39.89 -5.85
CA TYR A 77 34.18 41.26 -5.94
C TYR A 77 35.05 41.47 -7.17
N LEU A 78 34.79 42.56 -7.88
CA LEU A 78 35.56 43.07 -9.02
C LEU A 78 36.13 44.44 -8.63
N ASP A 79 37.45 44.58 -8.66
CA ASP A 79 38.20 45.77 -8.21
C ASP A 79 37.83 46.24 -6.79
N SER A 80 37.41 45.30 -5.94
CA SER A 80 36.90 45.49 -4.57
C SER A 80 35.49 46.10 -4.45
N VAL A 81 34.75 46.23 -5.56
CA VAL A 81 33.29 46.46 -5.57
C VAL A 81 32.57 45.12 -5.55
N GLU A 82 31.49 44.99 -4.78
CA GLU A 82 30.64 43.78 -4.74
C GLU A 82 29.81 43.68 -6.04
N VAL A 83 29.89 42.54 -6.74
CA VAL A 83 29.27 42.38 -8.09
C VAL A 83 28.44 41.10 -8.27
N SER A 84 28.44 40.17 -7.32
CA SER A 84 27.50 39.05 -7.29
C SER A 84 27.33 38.43 -5.90
N ARG A 85 26.17 37.79 -5.70
CA ARG A 85 25.83 36.90 -4.57
C ARG A 85 25.09 35.68 -5.11
N ASP A 86 25.73 34.52 -5.06
CA ASP A 86 25.19 33.27 -5.62
C ASP A 86 25.63 32.05 -4.80
N SER A 87 24.95 30.92 -4.94
CA SER A 87 25.33 29.62 -4.37
C SER A 87 26.35 28.85 -5.22
N ILE A 88 26.46 29.15 -6.52
CA ILE A 88 27.38 28.48 -7.45
C ILE A 88 28.84 28.93 -7.27
N THR A 89 29.80 28.14 -7.78
CA THR A 89 31.24 28.40 -7.64
C THR A 89 31.90 28.98 -8.90
N THR A 90 31.14 29.71 -9.70
CA THR A 90 31.58 30.39 -10.92
C THR A 90 30.97 31.78 -11.01
N TYR A 91 31.63 32.69 -11.74
CA TYR A 91 31.10 34.01 -12.05
C TYR A 91 31.63 34.51 -13.39
N HIS A 92 30.79 35.18 -14.17
CA HIS A 92 31.14 35.68 -15.50
C HIS A 92 30.84 37.18 -15.61
N ALA A 93 31.91 37.97 -15.57
CA ALA A 93 31.86 39.42 -15.73
C ALA A 93 31.79 39.79 -17.22
N LYS A 94 30.84 40.66 -17.59
CA LYS A 94 30.64 41.20 -18.95
C LYS A 94 30.89 42.71 -18.98
N ASN A 95 30.94 43.27 -20.19
CA ASN A 95 31.11 44.71 -20.45
C ASN A 95 32.40 45.29 -19.86
N LEU A 96 33.43 44.45 -19.75
CA LEU A 96 34.78 44.86 -19.39
C LEU A 96 35.42 45.64 -20.55
N LYS A 97 36.45 46.41 -20.25
CA LYS A 97 37.25 47.10 -21.28
C LYS A 97 38.36 46.20 -21.77
N ALA A 98 38.68 46.27 -23.06
CA ALA A 98 39.81 45.58 -23.66
C ALA A 98 41.16 46.03 -23.09
N ALA A 99 42.16 45.13 -23.14
CA ALA A 99 43.52 45.35 -22.65
C ALA A 99 43.61 45.98 -21.26
N THR A 100 42.66 45.65 -20.37
CA THR A 100 42.51 46.24 -19.03
C THR A 100 42.64 45.15 -17.98
N GLU A 101 43.45 45.40 -16.94
CA GLU A 101 43.62 44.47 -15.83
C GLU A 101 42.53 44.68 -14.77
N TYR A 102 41.88 43.59 -14.37
CA TYR A 102 40.80 43.54 -13.38
C TYR A 102 41.17 42.61 -12.23
N ILE A 103 40.79 42.97 -11.00
CA ILE A 103 41.10 42.19 -9.78
C ILE A 103 39.85 41.49 -9.26
N PHE A 104 39.87 40.16 -9.25
CA PHE A 104 38.78 39.33 -8.70
C PHE A 104 39.11 38.81 -7.29
N ALA A 105 38.10 38.75 -6.43
CA ALA A 105 38.17 38.14 -5.10
C ALA A 105 36.79 37.58 -4.69
N VAL A 106 36.76 36.48 -3.93
CA VAL A 106 35.49 35.87 -3.48
C VAL A 106 35.53 35.59 -1.98
N ARG A 107 34.39 35.70 -1.28
CA ARG A 107 34.21 35.19 0.10
C ARG A 107 32.98 34.29 0.17
N ALA A 108 32.99 33.31 1.07
CA ALA A 108 31.86 32.44 1.37
C ALA A 108 31.07 32.98 2.58
N ALA A 109 29.80 32.58 2.69
CA ALA A 109 28.93 32.83 3.83
C ALA A 109 28.02 31.62 4.13
N ASP A 110 27.78 31.39 5.41
CA ASP A 110 26.92 30.34 5.96
C ASP A 110 25.46 30.80 6.16
N ALA A 111 24.63 29.91 6.70
CA ALA A 111 23.22 30.18 6.99
C ALA A 111 22.96 31.07 8.23
N ALA A 112 23.94 31.25 9.12
CA ALA A 112 23.88 32.19 10.25
C ALA A 112 24.31 33.62 9.85
N GLY A 113 24.96 33.77 8.70
CA GLY A 113 25.41 35.03 8.12
C GLY A 113 26.87 35.37 8.40
N ASN A 114 27.67 34.47 8.98
CA ASN A 114 29.10 34.74 9.12
C ASN A 114 29.77 34.71 7.75
N SER A 115 30.90 35.40 7.62
CA SER A 115 31.59 35.60 6.34
C SER A 115 33.04 35.17 6.43
N SER A 116 33.48 34.36 5.46
CA SER A 116 34.88 33.98 5.32
C SER A 116 35.76 35.22 5.10
N LYS A 117 37.07 35.06 5.36
CA LYS A 117 38.06 35.93 4.71
C LYS A 117 37.99 35.74 3.19
N PHE A 118 38.45 36.75 2.44
CA PHE A 118 38.57 36.62 0.99
C PHE A 118 39.48 35.45 0.59
N SER A 119 39.20 34.89 -0.59
CA SER A 119 40.13 34.08 -1.37
C SER A 119 41.46 34.82 -1.61
N GLU A 120 42.45 34.10 -2.13
CA GLU A 120 43.54 34.78 -2.84
C GLU A 120 42.95 35.59 -4.02
N LYS A 121 43.53 36.77 -4.28
CA LYS A 121 43.05 37.68 -5.33
C LYS A 121 43.79 37.39 -6.63
N ILE A 122 43.05 37.19 -7.72
CA ILE A 122 43.65 37.10 -9.06
C ILE A 122 43.54 38.41 -9.82
N LYS A 123 44.53 38.65 -10.69
CA LYS A 123 44.52 39.71 -11.70
C LYS A 123 44.27 39.04 -13.04
N VAL A 124 43.30 39.54 -13.80
CA VAL A 124 42.97 39.05 -15.13
C VAL A 124 43.03 40.22 -16.10
N LEU A 125 43.85 40.09 -17.13
CA LEU A 125 43.97 41.08 -18.22
C LEU A 125 43.05 40.63 -19.35
N THR A 126 42.07 41.46 -19.71
CA THR A 126 41.25 41.25 -20.91
C THR A 126 42.08 41.32 -22.18
N GLU A 127 41.64 40.63 -23.22
CA GLU A 127 42.33 40.62 -24.51
C GLU A 127 42.28 42.00 -25.20
N ALA A 128 43.11 42.18 -26.24
CA ALA A 128 43.09 43.41 -27.02
C ALA A 128 41.95 43.38 -28.05
N ALA A 129 41.08 44.39 -28.05
CA ALA A 129 40.03 44.54 -29.05
C ALA A 129 40.62 44.61 -30.45
N VAL A 130 40.21 43.70 -31.32
CA VAL A 130 40.65 43.65 -32.71
C VAL A 130 39.99 44.81 -33.46
N GLN A 131 40.79 45.76 -33.96
CA GLN A 131 40.27 46.79 -34.86
C GLN A 131 40.00 46.17 -36.23
N GLU A 132 38.76 46.30 -36.71
CA GLU A 132 38.51 46.23 -38.15
C GLU A 132 39.23 47.41 -38.83
N ASP A 133 40.19 47.13 -39.71
CA ASP A 133 40.76 48.14 -40.61
C ASP A 133 40.28 47.93 -42.06
N THR A 134 40.18 49.05 -42.73
CA THR A 134 39.56 49.30 -44.02
C THR A 134 40.22 48.57 -45.20
N LEU A 135 39.39 47.87 -45.98
CA LEU A 135 39.46 47.79 -47.45
C LEU A 135 40.87 47.78 -48.10
N ILE A 136 41.55 46.63 -48.08
CA ILE A 136 42.63 46.34 -49.04
C ILE A 136 42.15 45.32 -50.08
N LYS A 137 42.31 45.66 -51.35
CA LYS A 137 42.02 44.77 -52.50
C LYS A 137 43.17 43.79 -52.75
N ASN A 138 42.80 42.68 -53.38
CA ASN A 138 43.65 41.63 -53.98
C ASN A 138 44.15 40.57 -52.98
N ASP A 139 43.55 39.38 -53.05
CA ASP A 139 44.28 38.26 -53.68
C ASP A 139 43.29 37.34 -54.44
N THR A 140 43.81 36.43 -55.27
CA THR A 140 43.03 35.69 -56.28
C THR A 140 42.33 34.43 -55.75
N LEU A 141 41.00 34.39 -55.87
CA LEU A 141 40.17 33.17 -55.70
C LEU A 141 39.05 33.16 -56.75
N ASN A 142 39.24 32.43 -57.85
CA ASN A 142 38.42 32.61 -59.06
C ASN A 142 37.12 31.77 -59.12
N ASP A 143 36.95 30.77 -58.24
CA ASP A 143 35.81 29.83 -58.28
C ASP A 143 34.70 30.09 -57.25
N TYR A 144 34.98 30.74 -56.13
CA TYR A 144 33.94 31.05 -55.13
C TYR A 144 32.98 32.17 -55.59
N SER A 145 31.81 32.24 -54.95
CA SER A 145 30.79 33.27 -55.14
C SER A 145 31.29 34.62 -54.62
N SER A 146 30.99 35.69 -55.36
CA SER A 146 31.28 37.07 -54.95
C SER A 146 30.13 37.75 -54.19
N VAL A 147 29.08 36.99 -53.83
CA VAL A 147 27.85 37.51 -53.19
C VAL A 147 27.58 36.85 -51.83
N LEU A 148 28.03 35.61 -51.63
CA LEU A 148 27.89 34.87 -50.38
C LEU A 148 29.16 34.92 -49.52
N MET A 149 29.00 35.27 -48.25
CA MET A 149 30.02 35.07 -47.22
C MET A 149 30.06 33.59 -46.78
N ALA A 150 31.12 33.23 -46.05
CA ALA A 150 31.18 31.93 -45.39
C ALA A 150 30.09 31.83 -44.30
N PRO A 151 29.45 30.66 -44.10
CA PRO A 151 28.63 30.42 -42.92
C PRO A 151 29.49 30.43 -41.65
N ILE A 152 28.94 30.89 -40.53
CA ILE A 152 29.53 30.65 -39.20
C ILE A 152 28.90 29.38 -38.66
N LEU A 153 29.70 28.31 -38.55
CA LEU A 153 29.26 26.99 -38.11
C LEU A 153 29.40 26.83 -36.60
N SER A 154 28.37 26.26 -35.98
CA SER A 154 28.34 25.88 -34.57
C SER A 154 27.66 24.53 -34.37
N VAL A 155 27.96 23.88 -33.25
CA VAL A 155 27.20 22.72 -32.78
C VAL A 155 25.95 23.22 -32.06
N ASP A 156 24.83 22.57 -32.33
CA ASP A 156 23.55 22.78 -31.67
C ASP A 156 23.34 21.78 -30.54
N SER A 157 23.60 20.50 -30.82
CA SER A 157 23.60 19.43 -29.82
C SER A 157 24.44 18.23 -30.27
N VAL A 158 24.84 17.40 -29.31
CA VAL A 158 25.62 16.16 -29.52
C VAL A 158 24.95 15.03 -28.74
N SER A 159 24.85 13.85 -29.33
CA SER A 159 24.58 12.57 -28.65
C SER A 159 25.71 11.60 -28.92
N SER A 160 25.68 10.42 -28.26
CA SER A 160 26.64 9.33 -28.50
C SER A 160 26.66 8.80 -29.95
N ASN A 161 25.70 9.17 -30.80
CA ASN A 161 25.56 8.64 -32.15
C ASN A 161 25.14 9.66 -33.22
N MET A 162 25.01 10.94 -32.86
CA MET A 162 24.55 12.00 -33.76
C MET A 162 25.12 13.38 -33.36
N VAL A 163 25.32 14.25 -34.36
CA VAL A 163 25.66 15.67 -34.14
C VAL A 163 24.65 16.53 -34.88
N ARG A 164 24.03 17.49 -34.18
CA ARG A 164 23.21 18.54 -34.79
C ARG A 164 24.07 19.79 -34.97
N LEU A 165 24.21 20.22 -36.21
CA LEU A 165 24.94 21.40 -36.64
C LEU A 165 23.97 22.52 -36.98
N LYS A 166 24.27 23.76 -36.56
CA LYS A 166 23.54 24.97 -36.96
C LYS A 166 24.51 26.06 -37.40
N TRP A 167 24.11 26.89 -38.36
CA TRP A 167 24.97 27.94 -38.88
C TRP A 167 24.27 29.26 -39.15
N ALA A 168 24.95 30.35 -38.79
CA ALA A 168 24.59 31.71 -39.19
C ALA A 168 25.19 32.03 -40.58
N LEU A 169 24.72 33.12 -41.17
CA LEU A 169 25.27 33.69 -42.40
C LEU A 169 25.04 35.20 -42.33
N ASP A 170 26.12 35.98 -42.19
CA ASP A 170 26.05 37.35 -41.65
C ASP A 170 25.30 38.35 -42.55
N ILE A 171 25.28 38.12 -43.86
CA ILE A 171 24.48 38.89 -44.83
C ILE A 171 24.07 38.04 -46.04
N ASN A 172 22.98 38.45 -46.72
CA ASN A 172 22.47 37.92 -47.99
C ASN A 172 21.88 36.49 -47.96
N ALA A 173 21.15 36.12 -46.90
CA ALA A 173 20.43 34.83 -46.86
C ALA A 173 19.48 34.59 -48.06
N SER A 174 18.91 35.65 -48.64
CA SER A 174 18.05 35.60 -49.84
C SER A 174 18.78 35.29 -51.16
N ALA A 175 20.12 35.25 -51.16
CA ALA A 175 20.93 34.85 -52.31
C ALA A 175 21.37 33.37 -52.25
N VAL A 176 21.06 32.65 -51.15
CA VAL A 176 21.41 31.23 -50.98
C VAL A 176 20.34 30.33 -51.61
N LYS A 177 20.81 29.30 -52.32
CA LYS A 177 19.99 28.24 -52.93
C LYS A 177 19.97 26.97 -52.08
N GLU A 178 21.13 26.57 -51.58
CA GLU A 178 21.35 25.40 -50.71
C GLU A 178 22.62 25.63 -49.88
N TYR A 179 22.78 24.87 -48.80
CA TYR A 179 24.00 24.70 -48.04
C TYR A 179 24.51 23.28 -48.23
N ARG A 180 25.82 23.11 -48.41
CA ARG A 180 26.48 21.80 -48.49
C ARG A 180 27.21 21.55 -47.19
N VAL A 181 26.89 20.43 -46.55
CA VAL A 181 27.48 20.00 -45.28
C VAL A 181 28.55 18.96 -45.57
N PHE A 182 29.72 19.14 -44.99
CA PHE A 182 30.88 18.28 -45.13
C PHE A 182 31.24 17.67 -43.79
N GLN A 183 31.53 16.36 -43.79
CA GLN A 183 32.21 15.66 -42.72
C GLN A 183 33.65 15.40 -43.19
N ASP A 184 34.60 15.93 -42.45
CA ASP A 184 36.02 16.07 -42.79
C ASP A 184 36.25 16.77 -44.13
N THR A 185 36.25 16.01 -45.23
CA THR A 185 36.36 16.53 -46.61
C THR A 185 35.28 16.00 -47.55
N VAL A 186 34.38 15.13 -47.07
CA VAL A 186 33.33 14.48 -47.86
C VAL A 186 32.02 15.24 -47.68
N GLN A 187 31.39 15.64 -48.79
CA GLN A 187 30.03 16.21 -48.72
C GLN A 187 29.04 15.11 -48.33
N ILE A 188 28.37 15.29 -47.20
CA ILE A 188 27.36 14.34 -46.67
C ILE A 188 25.92 14.79 -46.95
N ALA A 189 25.67 16.10 -47.17
CA ALA A 189 24.34 16.61 -47.45
C ALA A 189 24.31 17.87 -48.34
N SER A 190 23.15 18.11 -48.95
CA SER A 190 22.68 19.43 -49.41
C SER A 190 21.37 19.72 -48.67
N VAL A 191 21.19 20.92 -48.12
CA VAL A 191 19.96 21.37 -47.43
C VAL A 191 19.63 22.83 -47.75
N ASP A 192 18.35 23.20 -47.72
CA ASP A 192 17.86 24.58 -47.85
C ASP A 192 17.84 25.34 -46.50
N ARG A 193 17.62 24.61 -45.40
CA ARG A 193 17.64 25.09 -44.01
C ARG A 193 19.03 25.36 -43.44
N LYS A 194 19.09 26.21 -42.40
CA LYS A 194 20.33 26.61 -41.67
C LYS A 194 20.83 25.60 -40.60
N TRP A 195 20.36 24.35 -40.66
CA TRP A 195 20.80 23.30 -39.74
C TRP A 195 20.73 21.91 -40.38
N TYR A 196 21.60 21.01 -39.92
CA TYR A 196 21.59 19.61 -40.32
C TYR A 196 21.97 18.71 -39.15
N GLN A 197 21.29 17.56 -39.06
CA GLN A 197 21.61 16.52 -38.09
C GLN A 197 22.31 15.39 -38.83
N VAL A 198 23.53 15.08 -38.43
CA VAL A 198 24.35 13.98 -38.95
C VAL A 198 24.03 12.72 -38.14
N PRO A 199 23.39 11.69 -38.73
CA PRO A 199 23.03 10.47 -38.03
C PRO A 199 24.11 9.38 -38.20
N GLN A 200 24.03 8.33 -37.37
CA GLN A 200 24.86 7.11 -37.49
C GLN A 200 26.37 7.35 -37.39
N LEU A 201 26.76 8.21 -36.45
CA LEU A 201 28.12 8.39 -35.99
C LEU A 201 28.43 7.40 -34.85
N ASN A 202 29.71 7.12 -34.58
CA ASN A 202 30.13 6.25 -33.48
C ASN A 202 30.37 7.04 -32.19
N ALA A 203 30.08 6.44 -31.03
CA ALA A 203 30.39 7.01 -29.72
C ALA A 203 31.90 6.99 -29.44
N GLY A 204 32.45 8.09 -28.91
CA GLY A 204 33.89 8.22 -28.62
C GLY A 204 34.78 8.46 -29.84
N ASP A 205 34.24 8.49 -31.06
CA ASP A 205 34.96 9.02 -32.23
C ASP A 205 34.92 10.56 -32.21
N THR A 206 35.97 11.18 -32.76
CA THR A 206 35.98 12.62 -33.09
C THR A 206 35.80 12.82 -34.59
N TYR A 207 34.87 13.69 -34.99
CA TYR A 207 34.64 14.07 -36.39
C TYR A 207 34.78 15.57 -36.57
N SER A 208 35.27 16.00 -37.74
CA SER A 208 35.31 17.42 -38.09
C SER A 208 34.20 17.76 -39.09
N PHE A 209 33.61 18.95 -38.96
CA PHE A 209 32.50 19.40 -39.81
C PHE A 209 32.75 20.80 -40.38
N SER A 210 32.30 21.02 -41.62
CA SER A 210 32.26 22.35 -42.25
C SER A 210 31.06 22.50 -43.18
N VAL A 211 30.68 23.74 -43.50
CA VAL A 211 29.53 24.06 -44.36
C VAL A 211 29.90 25.14 -45.38
N ALA A 212 29.41 25.02 -46.61
CA ALA A 212 29.48 26.08 -47.62
C ALA A 212 28.07 26.40 -48.16
N ALA A 213 27.73 27.68 -48.27
CA ALA A 213 26.49 28.14 -48.89
C ALA A 213 26.66 28.19 -50.42
N ILE A 214 25.63 27.84 -51.18
CA ILE A 214 25.64 27.85 -52.66
C ILE A 214 24.66 28.89 -53.15
N ASP A 215 25.07 29.73 -54.11
CA ASP A 215 24.21 30.79 -54.64
C ASP A 215 23.21 30.29 -55.71
N LEU A 216 22.30 31.18 -56.11
CA LEU A 216 21.26 30.91 -57.12
C LEU A 216 21.83 30.47 -58.49
N ILE A 217 23.10 30.76 -58.80
CA ILE A 217 23.77 30.34 -60.04
C ILE A 217 24.69 29.10 -59.85
N GLY A 218 24.79 28.58 -58.62
CA GLY A 218 25.48 27.34 -58.31
C GLY A 218 26.94 27.48 -57.85
N LYS A 219 27.43 28.70 -57.59
CA LYS A 219 28.77 28.90 -57.01
C LYS A 219 28.73 28.81 -55.47
N ALA A 220 29.77 28.22 -54.88
CA ALA A 220 29.90 28.10 -53.43
C ALA A 220 30.49 29.36 -52.81
N SER A 221 30.12 29.67 -51.56
CA SER A 221 30.87 30.54 -50.66
C SER A 221 32.24 29.92 -50.34
N LYS A 222 33.11 30.70 -49.69
CA LYS A 222 34.19 30.07 -48.90
C LYS A 222 33.56 29.11 -47.86
N PRO A 223 34.21 28.00 -47.49
CA PRO A 223 33.76 27.17 -46.37
C PRO A 223 33.71 27.95 -45.06
N SER A 224 32.89 27.47 -44.13
CA SER A 224 32.84 27.93 -42.74
C SER A 224 34.16 27.70 -41.99
N ASN A 225 34.22 28.16 -40.74
CA ASN A 225 35.08 27.53 -39.74
C ASN A 225 34.81 26.01 -39.69
N VAL A 226 35.85 25.23 -39.42
CA VAL A 226 35.71 23.82 -39.05
C VAL A 226 35.29 23.76 -37.57
N VAL A 227 34.43 22.81 -37.23
CA VAL A 227 34.16 22.44 -35.83
C VAL A 227 34.49 20.97 -35.66
N GLU A 228 35.39 20.65 -34.72
CA GLU A 228 35.69 19.28 -34.31
C GLU A 228 34.77 18.90 -33.15
N VAL A 229 34.22 17.69 -33.19
CA VAL A 229 33.26 17.18 -32.21
C VAL A 229 33.65 15.77 -31.83
N GLU A 230 34.17 15.61 -30.62
CA GLU A 230 34.26 14.32 -29.93
C GLU A 230 32.85 13.95 -29.46
N LEU A 231 32.31 12.82 -29.94
CA LEU A 231 31.02 12.33 -29.46
C LEU A 231 31.24 11.73 -28.07
N PRO A 232 30.35 12.01 -27.09
CA PRO A 232 30.44 11.34 -25.80
C PRO A 232 30.37 9.83 -26.03
N LEU A 233 31.10 9.08 -25.20
CA LEU A 233 30.88 7.64 -25.11
C LEU A 233 29.40 7.38 -24.84
N GLU A 234 28.90 6.24 -25.32
CA GLU A 234 27.54 5.82 -25.03
C GLU A 234 27.47 5.46 -23.55
N GLU A 235 27.15 6.45 -22.72
CA GLU A 235 26.58 6.24 -21.41
C GLU A 235 25.29 5.44 -21.65
N LEU A 236 25.43 4.12 -21.54
CA LEU A 236 24.32 3.24 -21.22
C LEU A 236 23.54 3.96 -20.11
N PRO A 237 22.20 4.02 -20.19
CA PRO A 237 21.44 4.55 -19.06
C PRO A 237 21.93 3.81 -17.83
N GLN A 238 22.12 4.52 -16.72
CA GLN A 238 22.26 3.85 -15.43
C GLN A 238 20.94 3.12 -15.19
N LYS A 239 20.87 1.89 -15.71
CA LYS A 239 19.98 0.87 -15.19
C LYS A 239 20.18 0.95 -13.69
N ASP A 240 19.10 1.02 -12.94
CA ASP A 240 19.26 1.08 -11.51
C ASP A 240 20.13 -0.10 -11.05
N THR A 241 20.97 0.16 -10.07
CA THR A 241 21.86 -0.83 -9.43
C THR A 241 21.77 -0.75 -7.91
N ILE A 242 20.96 0.18 -7.39
CA ILE A 242 20.49 0.16 -6.02
C ILE A 242 19.41 -0.92 -5.98
N SER A 243 19.66 -1.99 -5.22
CA SER A 243 18.61 -2.93 -4.90
C SER A 243 17.69 -2.33 -3.83
N PRO A 244 16.38 -2.70 -3.81
CA PRO A 244 15.47 -2.33 -2.74
C PRO A 244 15.99 -2.64 -1.34
N SER A 245 15.44 -1.94 -0.34
CA SER A 245 15.63 -2.27 1.07
C SER A 245 15.28 -3.74 1.33
N VAL A 246 16.04 -4.42 2.19
CA VAL A 246 15.71 -5.76 2.65
C VAL A 246 14.33 -5.76 3.31
N PRO A 247 13.35 -6.60 2.88
CA PRO A 247 12.05 -6.62 3.53
C PRO A 247 12.16 -7.11 4.97
N VAL A 248 11.52 -6.38 5.88
CA VAL A 248 11.55 -6.63 7.33
C VAL A 248 10.20 -7.12 7.84
N GLY A 249 10.18 -7.66 9.06
CA GLY A 249 8.95 -8.15 9.69
C GLY A 249 8.34 -9.38 9.01
N LEU A 250 9.15 -10.22 8.34
CA LEU A 250 8.70 -11.50 7.79
C LEU A 250 8.15 -12.38 8.94
N GLY A 251 6.84 -12.63 8.90
CA GLY A 251 6.09 -13.39 9.90
C GLY A 251 5.04 -14.31 9.27
N VAL A 252 4.30 -15.03 10.12
CA VAL A 252 3.18 -15.89 9.69
C VAL A 252 1.88 -15.38 10.30
N ALA A 253 0.90 -15.09 9.46
CA ALA A 253 -0.44 -14.67 9.87
C ALA A 253 -1.36 -15.87 10.16
N GLU A 254 -1.06 -17.03 9.60
CA GLU A 254 -1.83 -18.26 9.75
C GLU A 254 -0.95 -19.49 9.48
N VAL A 255 -0.85 -20.43 10.42
CA VAL A 255 -0.18 -21.73 10.23
C VAL A 255 -1.26 -22.79 10.06
N LYS A 256 -1.15 -23.64 9.03
CA LYS A 256 -2.00 -24.82 8.82
C LYS A 256 -1.13 -26.08 8.76
N LYS A 257 -1.76 -27.25 8.67
CA LYS A 257 -1.07 -28.54 8.47
C LYS A 257 -0.35 -28.56 7.11
N ASN A 258 -1.10 -28.37 6.02
CA ASN A 258 -0.58 -28.50 4.66
C ASN A 258 -0.19 -27.14 4.02
N GLY A 259 0.01 -26.09 4.82
CA GLY A 259 0.27 -24.75 4.30
C GLY A 259 0.41 -23.67 5.37
N LEU A 260 0.72 -22.44 4.96
CA LEU A 260 0.85 -21.28 5.83
C LEU A 260 0.74 -19.96 5.06
N LYS A 261 0.42 -18.88 5.76
CA LYS A 261 0.20 -17.54 5.20
C LYS A 261 1.27 -16.58 5.70
N LEU A 262 2.29 -16.34 4.88
CA LEU A 262 3.36 -15.39 5.16
C LEU A 262 2.88 -13.95 5.00
N TYR A 263 3.44 -13.05 5.81
CA TYR A 263 3.37 -11.60 5.61
C TYR A 263 4.73 -10.95 5.90
N TRP A 264 4.95 -9.76 5.37
CA TRP A 264 6.11 -8.90 5.68
C TRP A 264 5.72 -7.42 5.57
N GLN A 265 6.62 -6.52 5.93
CA GLN A 265 6.42 -5.07 5.71
C GLN A 265 6.88 -4.68 4.29
N VAL A 266 6.31 -3.60 3.75
CA VAL A 266 6.73 -3.07 2.44
C VAL A 266 8.21 -2.70 2.46
N ALA A 267 8.95 -3.14 1.44
CA ALA A 267 10.28 -2.63 1.16
C ALA A 267 10.19 -1.30 0.43
N THR A 268 11.16 -0.42 0.67
CA THR A 268 11.31 0.87 -0.03
C THR A 268 12.46 0.80 -1.03
N ASP A 269 12.34 1.60 -2.08
CA ASP A 269 13.28 1.67 -3.20
C ASP A 269 13.14 3.03 -3.91
N ASN A 270 14.17 3.49 -4.63
CA ASN A 270 14.16 4.80 -5.28
C ASN A 270 13.50 4.84 -6.68
N VAL A 271 13.24 3.70 -7.33
CA VAL A 271 12.30 3.60 -8.48
C VAL A 271 11.02 2.83 -8.13
N GLY A 272 11.00 2.12 -7.00
CA GLY A 272 9.82 1.53 -6.37
C GLY A 272 9.75 0.02 -6.54
N VAL A 273 9.33 -0.67 -5.48
CA VAL A 273 9.22 -2.13 -5.43
C VAL A 273 8.01 -2.61 -6.22
N THR A 274 8.24 -3.49 -7.20
CA THR A 274 7.21 -4.08 -8.07
C THR A 274 6.75 -5.46 -7.63
N SER A 275 7.63 -6.23 -6.97
CA SER A 275 7.32 -7.58 -6.50
C SER A 275 8.28 -8.06 -5.41
N TYR A 276 7.94 -9.18 -4.79
CA TYR A 276 8.75 -9.88 -3.81
C TYR A 276 8.97 -11.34 -4.23
N SER A 277 10.21 -11.81 -4.19
CA SER A 277 10.55 -13.24 -4.28
C SER A 277 10.49 -13.87 -2.90
N VAL A 278 9.72 -14.96 -2.75
CA VAL A 278 9.73 -15.77 -1.53
C VAL A 278 10.49 -17.07 -1.78
N TYR A 279 11.47 -17.35 -0.93
CA TYR A 279 12.29 -18.56 -0.95
C TYR A 279 11.94 -19.45 0.22
N LYS A 280 11.91 -20.76 -0.05
CA LYS A 280 11.97 -21.83 0.95
C LYS A 280 13.35 -22.45 0.88
N ASP A 281 14.12 -22.33 1.95
CA ASP A 281 15.53 -22.64 2.02
C ASP A 281 16.33 -21.84 0.98
N THR A 282 16.72 -22.46 -0.14
CA THR A 282 17.36 -21.82 -1.31
C THR A 282 16.48 -21.84 -2.58
N THR A 283 15.26 -22.38 -2.49
CA THR A 283 14.36 -22.59 -3.63
C THR A 283 13.30 -21.50 -3.69
N LEU A 284 13.22 -20.75 -4.80
CA LEU A 284 12.14 -19.81 -5.05
C LEU A 284 10.79 -20.55 -5.10
N VAL A 285 9.85 -20.20 -4.21
CA VAL A 285 8.50 -20.81 -4.15
C VAL A 285 7.40 -19.91 -4.74
N GLY A 286 7.67 -18.62 -4.92
CA GLY A 286 6.76 -17.71 -5.62
C GLY A 286 7.32 -16.30 -5.80
N LYS A 287 6.72 -15.53 -6.71
CA LYS A 287 6.82 -14.08 -6.75
C LYS A 287 5.42 -13.46 -6.63
N VAL A 288 5.29 -12.39 -5.83
CA VAL A 288 4.02 -11.69 -5.59
C VAL A 288 4.19 -10.17 -5.66
N GLY A 289 3.16 -9.46 -6.09
CA GLY A 289 3.11 -7.98 -6.09
C GLY A 289 2.57 -7.35 -4.80
N ASP A 290 2.39 -8.16 -3.75
CA ASP A 290 1.77 -7.81 -2.47
C ASP A 290 2.67 -8.32 -1.33
N THR A 291 2.52 -7.81 -0.11
CA THR A 291 3.35 -8.19 1.05
C THR A 291 2.85 -9.43 1.79
N LEU A 292 2.14 -10.30 1.09
CA LEU A 292 1.42 -11.45 1.65
C LEU A 292 1.43 -12.61 0.64
N LEU A 293 1.73 -13.82 1.11
CA LEU A 293 1.69 -15.03 0.29
C LEU A 293 1.09 -16.21 1.06
N LEU A 294 0.06 -16.84 0.48
CA LEU A 294 -0.41 -18.16 0.89
C LEU A 294 0.45 -19.24 0.21
N LEU A 295 0.99 -20.16 1.00
CA LEU A 295 1.74 -21.33 0.55
C LEU A 295 0.97 -22.59 0.93
N ASP A 296 0.43 -23.29 -0.07
CA ASP A 296 -0.27 -24.57 0.09
C ASP A 296 0.59 -25.76 -0.40
N ASN A 297 0.21 -26.97 -0.02
CA ASN A 297 0.90 -28.23 -0.31
C ASN A 297 2.28 -28.36 0.37
N LEU A 298 2.41 -27.79 1.57
CA LEU A 298 3.49 -28.10 2.50
C LEU A 298 3.20 -29.42 3.24
N GLU A 299 4.25 -30.01 3.82
CA GLU A 299 4.16 -31.19 4.68
C GLU A 299 3.88 -30.75 6.13
N GLY A 300 3.02 -31.46 6.85
CA GLY A 300 2.62 -31.12 8.21
C GLY A 300 3.64 -31.59 9.26
N GLY A 301 4.03 -30.69 10.16
CA GLY A 301 5.05 -30.94 11.18
C GLY A 301 6.49 -30.84 10.67
N THR A 302 6.69 -30.37 9.45
CA THR A 302 8.02 -30.10 8.88
C THR A 302 8.41 -28.65 9.17
N GLU A 303 9.63 -28.44 9.65
CA GLU A 303 10.20 -27.10 9.79
C GLU A 303 10.70 -26.61 8.43
N TYR A 304 10.33 -25.37 8.08
CA TYR A 304 10.72 -24.71 6.85
C TYR A 304 11.33 -23.35 7.16
N HIS A 305 12.40 -23.01 6.45
CA HIS A 305 13.08 -21.73 6.61
C HIS A 305 12.72 -20.84 5.42
N PHE A 306 11.94 -19.78 5.67
CA PHE A 306 11.54 -18.83 4.63
C PHE A 306 12.38 -17.57 4.67
N ARG A 307 12.68 -17.03 3.49
CA ARG A 307 13.23 -15.68 3.31
C ARG A 307 12.49 -14.96 2.18
N VAL A 308 12.43 -13.64 2.23
CA VAL A 308 11.84 -12.81 1.18
C VAL A 308 12.82 -11.73 0.72
N SER A 309 12.89 -11.47 -0.58
CA SER A 309 13.59 -10.31 -1.18
C SER A 309 12.62 -9.49 -2.02
N ALA A 310 12.86 -8.18 -2.10
CA ALA A 310 12.10 -7.26 -2.94
C ALA A 310 12.79 -7.08 -4.31
N LEU A 311 12.00 -6.80 -5.34
CA LEU A 311 12.46 -6.38 -6.66
C LEU A 311 11.85 -5.04 -7.05
N ASP A 312 12.69 -4.17 -7.62
CA ASP A 312 12.30 -2.87 -8.15
C ASP A 312 11.68 -2.96 -9.57
N ALA A 313 11.55 -1.81 -10.25
CA ALA A 313 11.12 -1.72 -11.65
C ALA A 313 12.24 -2.02 -12.67
N ALA A 314 13.47 -2.23 -12.21
CA ALA A 314 14.65 -2.56 -13.02
C ALA A 314 15.07 -4.05 -12.87
N GLU A 315 14.33 -4.86 -12.11
CA GLU A 315 14.65 -6.24 -11.73
C GLU A 315 15.90 -6.39 -10.85
N ASN A 316 16.30 -5.36 -10.08
CA ASN A 316 17.31 -5.54 -9.03
C ASN A 316 16.67 -6.17 -7.80
N GLU A 317 17.32 -7.19 -7.26
CA GLU A 317 16.82 -7.95 -6.12
C GLU A 317 17.55 -7.54 -4.83
N SER A 318 16.80 -7.27 -3.76
CA SER A 318 17.36 -6.98 -2.43
C SER A 318 18.17 -8.17 -1.90
N GLN A 319 19.01 -7.94 -0.88
CA GLN A 319 19.38 -9.05 -0.01
C GLN A 319 18.11 -9.63 0.60
N SER A 320 18.07 -10.94 0.78
CA SER A 320 16.90 -11.60 1.40
C SER A 320 16.80 -11.22 2.89
N SER A 321 15.57 -11.18 3.39
CA SER A 321 15.24 -11.02 4.81
C SER A 321 15.99 -12.03 5.68
N GLU A 322 15.97 -11.79 7.00
CA GLU A 322 16.31 -12.87 7.92
C GLU A 322 15.40 -14.09 7.75
N ALA A 323 15.93 -15.26 8.11
CA ALA A 323 15.23 -16.53 7.98
C ALA A 323 14.12 -16.65 9.03
N LEU A 324 12.88 -16.63 8.57
CA LEU A 324 11.75 -17.06 9.37
C LEU A 324 11.72 -18.59 9.42
N MET A 325 12.11 -19.15 10.56
CA MET A 325 11.94 -20.57 10.84
C MET A 325 10.51 -20.81 11.33
N VAL A 326 9.71 -21.53 10.55
CA VAL A 326 8.34 -21.92 10.92
C VAL A 326 8.13 -23.40 10.68
N LYS A 327 7.63 -24.08 11.72
CA LYS A 327 7.06 -25.41 11.60
C LYS A 327 5.62 -25.28 11.17
N THR A 328 5.21 -26.00 10.12
CA THR A 328 3.78 -26.22 9.85
C THR A 328 3.12 -26.87 11.06
N LEU A 329 1.79 -26.75 11.19
CA LEU A 329 1.10 -27.51 12.24
C LEU A 329 1.41 -28.99 12.02
N GLU A 330 1.79 -29.69 13.09
CA GLU A 330 2.01 -31.12 13.04
C GLU A 330 0.75 -31.81 12.50
N ASP A 331 0.92 -32.92 11.79
CA ASP A 331 -0.20 -33.85 11.66
C ASP A 331 -0.54 -34.28 13.09
N THR A 332 -1.75 -33.93 13.59
CA THR A 332 -2.22 -34.30 14.94
C THR A 332 -2.61 -35.78 14.98
N LYS A 333 -1.62 -36.60 14.61
CA LYS A 333 -1.46 -38.03 14.87
C LYS A 333 -0.36 -38.25 15.92
N THR A 334 -0.12 -37.25 16.76
CA THR A 334 0.07 -37.52 18.19
C THR A 334 -1.25 -38.06 18.77
N ASP A 335 -1.63 -39.27 18.32
CA ASP A 335 -2.46 -40.15 19.12
C ASP A 335 -1.80 -40.20 20.50
N SER A 336 -2.48 -39.59 21.46
CA SER A 336 -2.00 -39.45 22.83
C SER A 336 -2.56 -40.57 23.72
N ILE A 337 -3.27 -41.54 23.13
CA ILE A 337 -4.00 -42.64 23.79
C ILE A 337 -3.68 -44.00 23.12
N VAL A 338 -2.43 -44.20 22.66
CA VAL A 338 -1.84 -45.47 22.15
C VAL A 338 -2.89 -46.54 21.82
N LEU A 339 -3.43 -46.48 20.59
CA LEU A 339 -4.52 -47.32 20.09
C LEU A 339 -4.43 -48.77 20.61
N ARG A 340 -5.30 -49.11 21.56
CA ARG A 340 -5.18 -50.33 22.38
C ARG A 340 -5.64 -51.57 21.63
N ALA A 341 -5.03 -52.71 21.94
CA ALA A 341 -5.45 -54.01 21.40
C ALA A 341 -6.93 -54.31 21.72
N PRO A 342 -7.72 -54.84 20.77
CA PRO A 342 -9.07 -55.34 21.01
C PRO A 342 -9.13 -56.33 22.17
N LYS A 343 -10.19 -56.20 22.98
CA LYS A 343 -10.40 -56.99 24.19
C LYS A 343 -11.61 -57.91 24.08
N ASP A 344 -11.70 -58.86 25.00
CA ASP A 344 -12.85 -59.76 25.15
C ASP A 344 -13.19 -60.53 23.86
N VAL A 345 -12.15 -60.84 23.07
CA VAL A 345 -12.25 -61.71 21.88
C VAL A 345 -12.82 -63.05 22.32
N ARG A 346 -14.02 -63.36 21.82
CA ARG A 346 -14.85 -64.49 22.27
C ARG A 346 -15.42 -65.26 21.09
N LEU A 347 -15.40 -66.58 21.21
CA LEU A 347 -16.03 -67.52 20.29
C LEU A 347 -17.55 -67.51 20.54
N ALA A 348 -18.32 -67.08 19.55
CA ALA A 348 -19.78 -67.01 19.59
C ALA A 348 -20.44 -68.32 19.11
N GLU A 349 -19.91 -68.91 18.03
CA GLU A 349 -20.38 -70.20 17.48
C GLU A 349 -19.19 -71.03 16.98
N LEU A 350 -19.31 -72.36 17.02
CA LEU A 350 -18.26 -73.29 16.61
C LEU A 350 -18.85 -74.46 15.81
N GLY A 351 -18.38 -74.65 14.58
CA GLY A 351 -18.72 -75.76 13.70
C GLY A 351 -17.55 -76.69 13.42
N ALA A 352 -17.76 -77.65 12.52
CA ALA A 352 -16.68 -78.50 12.00
C ALA A 352 -15.79 -77.77 10.98
N THR A 353 -16.34 -76.80 10.24
CA THR A 353 -15.64 -76.04 9.18
C THR A 353 -15.81 -74.52 9.30
N THR A 354 -16.40 -74.05 10.40
CA THR A 354 -16.70 -72.63 10.65
C THR A 354 -16.48 -72.28 12.13
N ALA A 355 -16.23 -70.99 12.40
CA ALA A 355 -16.25 -70.44 13.75
C ALA A 355 -16.57 -68.94 13.71
N SER A 356 -17.48 -68.48 14.56
CA SER A 356 -17.94 -67.09 14.65
C SER A 356 -17.35 -66.41 15.88
N PHE A 357 -16.89 -65.17 15.76
CA PHE A 357 -16.18 -64.42 16.79
C PHE A 357 -16.70 -62.99 16.94
N THR A 358 -16.67 -62.47 18.16
CA THR A 358 -16.93 -61.05 18.48
C THR A 358 -15.88 -60.55 19.46
N TRP A 359 -15.73 -59.24 19.59
CA TRP A 359 -14.85 -58.60 20.59
C TRP A 359 -15.47 -57.28 21.10
N SER A 360 -14.86 -56.69 22.11
CA SER A 360 -15.22 -55.35 22.59
C SER A 360 -14.54 -54.28 21.72
N GLU A 361 -15.28 -53.22 21.38
CA GLU A 361 -14.75 -52.09 20.61
C GLU A 361 -13.66 -51.34 21.36
N THR A 362 -12.68 -50.83 20.60
CA THR A 362 -11.56 -50.04 21.12
C THR A 362 -11.84 -48.56 20.88
N ASN A 363 -12.07 -47.79 21.94
CA ASN A 363 -12.26 -46.34 21.83
C ASN A 363 -10.91 -45.60 21.77
N ASP A 364 -10.82 -44.59 20.91
CA ASP A 364 -9.63 -43.79 20.61
C ASP A 364 -10.06 -42.34 20.32
N SER A 365 -9.13 -41.41 20.54
CA SER A 365 -9.17 -40.02 20.08
C SER A 365 -9.43 -39.85 18.58
N ILE A 366 -9.08 -40.85 17.76
CA ILE A 366 -9.33 -40.91 16.32
C ILE A 366 -10.31 -42.08 16.04
N PRO A 367 -11.44 -41.87 15.34
CA PRO A 367 -12.41 -42.94 15.14
C PRO A 367 -11.82 -44.15 14.38
N ILE A 368 -12.19 -45.35 14.82
CA ILE A 368 -11.79 -46.63 14.26
C ILE A 368 -12.26 -46.76 12.80
N SER A 369 -11.37 -47.18 11.89
CA SER A 369 -11.69 -47.48 10.48
C SER A 369 -12.03 -48.96 10.24
N GLY A 370 -11.71 -49.81 11.21
CA GLY A 370 -12.10 -51.21 11.26
C GLY A 370 -11.05 -52.08 11.97
N TYR A 371 -11.19 -53.39 11.82
CA TYR A 371 -10.36 -54.42 12.45
C TYR A 371 -9.68 -55.31 11.40
N SER A 372 -8.42 -55.67 11.67
CA SER A 372 -7.61 -56.62 10.90
C SER A 372 -7.56 -57.94 11.66
N VAL A 373 -8.11 -59.02 11.09
CA VAL A 373 -8.34 -60.30 11.77
C VAL A 373 -7.34 -61.36 11.28
N TYR A 374 -6.67 -62.01 12.24
CA TYR A 374 -5.63 -63.00 11.98
C TYR A 374 -6.01 -64.37 12.51
N LEU A 375 -5.78 -65.42 11.72
CA LEU A 375 -5.87 -66.82 12.12
C LEU A 375 -4.48 -67.45 11.98
N ASP A 376 -3.99 -68.11 13.04
CA ASP A 376 -2.63 -68.66 13.13
C ASP A 376 -1.54 -67.67 12.69
N ALA A 377 -1.72 -66.42 13.15
CA ALA A 377 -0.93 -65.23 12.81
C ALA A 377 -0.95 -64.76 11.34
N ALA A 378 -1.59 -65.49 10.41
CA ALA A 378 -1.85 -65.03 9.03
C ALA A 378 -3.08 -64.11 8.98
N LEU A 379 -3.03 -63.01 8.21
CA LEU A 379 -4.18 -62.11 8.04
C LEU A 379 -5.24 -62.80 7.15
N VAL A 380 -6.43 -63.03 7.67
CA VAL A 380 -7.53 -63.71 6.96
C VAL A 380 -8.65 -62.77 6.53
N ALA A 381 -8.85 -61.63 7.21
CA ALA A 381 -9.86 -60.65 6.85
C ALA A 381 -9.55 -59.24 7.35
N LYS A 382 -10.26 -58.26 6.77
CA LYS A 382 -10.53 -56.96 7.40
C LYS A 382 -12.04 -56.76 7.46
N THR A 383 -12.53 -56.17 8.53
CA THR A 383 -13.97 -55.96 8.82
C THR A 383 -14.17 -54.58 9.46
N PRO A 384 -15.22 -53.82 9.15
CA PRO A 384 -15.52 -52.58 9.87
C PRO A 384 -16.07 -52.86 11.27
N GLU A 385 -16.93 -53.86 11.41
CA GLU A 385 -17.63 -54.23 12.65
C GLU A 385 -16.76 -55.07 13.60
N PRO A 386 -17.03 -55.08 14.91
CA PRO A 386 -16.30 -55.88 15.91
C PRO A 386 -16.66 -57.38 15.91
N GLU A 387 -16.90 -57.96 14.73
CA GLU A 387 -17.26 -59.36 14.52
C GLU A 387 -16.62 -59.98 13.26
N TYR A 388 -16.44 -61.31 13.28
CA TYR A 388 -15.95 -62.07 12.12
C TYR A 388 -16.37 -63.55 12.16
N MET A 389 -16.74 -64.11 11.01
CA MET A 389 -16.98 -65.55 10.82
C MET A 389 -15.89 -66.19 9.95
N ALA A 390 -15.05 -67.01 10.58
CA ALA A 390 -14.13 -67.90 9.89
C ALA A 390 -14.90 -69.06 9.22
N LYS A 391 -14.47 -69.43 8.02
CA LYS A 391 -15.08 -70.47 7.16
C LYS A 391 -13.99 -71.31 6.50
N GLU A 392 -14.37 -72.45 5.93
CA GLU A 392 -13.48 -73.38 5.24
C GLU A 392 -12.34 -73.91 6.13
N LEU A 393 -12.58 -73.95 7.45
CA LEU A 393 -11.66 -74.52 8.42
C LEU A 393 -11.63 -76.05 8.29
N SER A 394 -10.48 -76.65 8.59
CA SER A 394 -10.33 -78.11 8.68
C SER A 394 -11.02 -78.63 9.95
N PRO A 395 -11.80 -79.72 9.90
CA PRO A 395 -12.37 -80.36 11.10
C PRO A 395 -11.33 -80.89 12.09
N ASN A 396 -11.69 -80.97 13.38
CA ASN A 396 -10.84 -81.40 14.49
C ASN A 396 -9.42 -80.77 14.50
N THR A 397 -9.31 -79.52 14.06
CA THR A 397 -8.05 -78.80 13.89
C THR A 397 -8.01 -77.61 14.84
N ALA A 398 -6.89 -77.45 15.55
CA ALA A 398 -6.67 -76.35 16.46
C ALA A 398 -6.17 -75.11 15.70
N TYR A 399 -6.74 -73.96 16.03
CA TYR A 399 -6.48 -72.65 15.45
C TYR A 399 -6.38 -71.60 16.57
N ALA A 400 -5.73 -70.48 16.31
CA ALA A 400 -5.74 -69.31 17.20
C ALA A 400 -6.13 -68.03 16.43
N ILE A 401 -7.18 -67.33 16.92
CA ILE A 401 -7.59 -66.03 16.38
C ILE A 401 -6.97 -64.88 17.19
N SER A 402 -6.54 -63.82 16.51
CA SER A 402 -6.12 -62.54 17.13
C SER A 402 -6.56 -61.37 16.26
N VAL A 403 -6.84 -60.22 16.87
CA VAL A 403 -7.43 -59.06 16.19
C VAL A 403 -6.60 -57.80 16.45
N VAL A 404 -6.54 -56.90 15.47
CA VAL A 404 -5.89 -55.58 15.53
C VAL A 404 -6.90 -54.52 15.16
N ALA A 405 -7.05 -53.47 15.96
CA ALA A 405 -7.80 -52.27 15.59
C ALA A 405 -6.97 -51.40 14.64
N ASN A 406 -7.63 -50.71 13.71
CA ASN A 406 -7.02 -49.74 12.80
C ASN A 406 -7.85 -48.46 12.88
N ASP A 407 -7.24 -47.27 13.00
CA ASP A 407 -7.97 -46.00 13.04
C ASP A 407 -8.15 -45.39 11.63
N ASN A 408 -8.90 -44.29 11.52
CA ASN A 408 -9.01 -43.50 10.27
C ASN A 408 -7.71 -42.77 9.88
N SER A 409 -6.68 -42.80 10.73
CA SER A 409 -5.35 -42.28 10.45
C SER A 409 -4.37 -43.32 9.89
N GLY A 410 -4.74 -44.60 9.88
CA GLY A 410 -3.89 -45.71 9.44
C GLY A 410 -2.94 -46.25 10.52
N ASN A 411 -3.08 -45.82 11.77
CA ASN A 411 -2.43 -46.44 12.92
C ASN A 411 -3.03 -47.83 13.18
N THR A 412 -2.28 -48.71 13.83
CA THR A 412 -2.71 -50.07 14.16
C THR A 412 -2.36 -50.43 15.59
N SER A 413 -3.28 -51.04 16.32
CA SER A 413 -3.03 -51.52 17.67
C SER A 413 -1.99 -52.66 17.73
N GLU A 414 -1.53 -52.99 18.93
CA GLU A 414 -1.01 -54.33 19.19
C GLU A 414 -2.10 -55.39 18.92
N LYS A 415 -1.69 -56.64 18.69
CA LYS A 415 -2.65 -57.76 18.59
C LYS A 415 -3.31 -58.03 19.93
N SER A 416 -4.59 -58.37 19.91
CA SER A 416 -5.27 -58.99 21.05
C SER A 416 -4.51 -60.24 21.51
N ASP A 417 -4.69 -60.61 22.78
CA ASP A 417 -4.34 -61.96 23.23
C ASP A 417 -4.98 -63.01 22.29
N PRO A 418 -4.26 -64.09 21.91
CA PRO A 418 -4.76 -65.06 20.96
C PRO A 418 -5.77 -66.03 21.60
N LEU A 419 -7.00 -66.05 21.09
CA LEU A 419 -8.00 -67.03 21.49
C LEU A 419 -7.81 -68.32 20.70
N SER A 420 -7.29 -69.35 21.37
CA SER A 420 -7.19 -70.70 20.81
C SER A 420 -8.53 -71.44 20.83
N PHE A 421 -8.89 -72.09 19.73
CA PHE A 421 -10.08 -72.93 19.59
C PHE A 421 -9.79 -74.15 18.70
N THR A 422 -10.58 -75.20 18.83
CA THR A 422 -10.47 -76.40 17.97
C THR A 422 -11.82 -76.63 17.29
N THR A 423 -11.84 -76.73 15.97
CA THR A 423 -13.06 -77.06 15.21
C THR A 423 -13.61 -78.43 15.59
N LEU A 424 -14.92 -78.62 15.43
CA LEU A 424 -15.56 -79.91 15.70
C LEU A 424 -15.09 -80.98 14.68
N SER A 425 -15.12 -82.25 15.07
CA SER A 425 -14.80 -83.37 14.18
C SER A 425 -15.88 -83.59 13.12
N GLU A 426 -15.47 -83.92 11.89
CA GLU A 426 -16.41 -84.30 10.83
C GLU A 426 -16.99 -85.70 11.10
N ARG A 427 -18.32 -85.80 11.14
CA ARG A 427 -19.02 -86.95 11.74
C ARG A 427 -19.32 -88.05 10.72
N VAL A 428 -18.37 -88.95 10.50
CA VAL A 428 -18.65 -90.24 9.83
C VAL A 428 -19.37 -91.17 10.80
N VAL A 429 -20.64 -91.50 10.51
CA VAL A 429 -21.49 -92.32 11.40
C VAL A 429 -21.74 -93.71 10.83
N SER A 430 -21.20 -94.74 11.48
CA SER A 430 -21.85 -96.06 11.54
C SER A 430 -22.94 -96.01 12.62
N LYS A 431 -24.19 -96.34 12.27
CA LYS A 431 -25.34 -96.20 13.19
C LYS A 431 -25.22 -97.13 14.41
N ASP A 432 -25.36 -96.57 15.62
CA ASP A 432 -25.45 -97.32 16.87
C ASP A 432 -26.87 -97.93 17.05
N THR A 433 -26.95 -98.98 17.85
CA THR A 433 -28.17 -99.71 18.23
C THR A 433 -28.27 -99.96 19.74
N ILE A 434 -27.33 -99.43 20.53
CA ILE A 434 -27.38 -99.38 21.99
C ILE A 434 -28.23 -98.17 22.40
N ALA A 435 -29.01 -98.30 23.47
CA ALA A 435 -29.79 -97.21 24.04
C ALA A 435 -29.11 -96.67 25.31
N PRO A 436 -29.22 -95.35 25.59
CA PRO A 436 -28.62 -94.73 26.77
C PRO A 436 -29.03 -95.35 28.10
N THR A 437 -28.20 -95.12 29.12
CA THR A 437 -28.57 -95.42 30.50
C THR A 437 -29.74 -94.52 30.97
N VAL A 438 -30.62 -95.07 31.82
CA VAL A 438 -31.83 -94.38 32.31
C VAL A 438 -31.45 -93.16 33.18
N PRO A 439 -32.06 -91.97 32.98
CA PRO A 439 -31.86 -90.78 33.81
C PRO A 439 -32.12 -91.01 35.31
N LYS A 440 -31.35 -90.35 36.17
CA LYS A 440 -31.37 -90.52 37.63
C LYS A 440 -31.26 -89.19 38.36
N ASN A 441 -31.52 -89.22 39.68
CA ASN A 441 -31.42 -88.07 40.57
C ASN A 441 -32.27 -86.87 40.11
N ILE A 442 -33.49 -87.15 39.64
CA ILE A 442 -34.47 -86.10 39.32
C ILE A 442 -34.78 -85.32 40.60
N SER A 443 -34.74 -84.00 40.48
CA SER A 443 -34.92 -83.00 41.53
C SER A 443 -35.55 -81.75 40.94
N VAL A 444 -36.04 -80.85 41.80
CA VAL A 444 -36.65 -79.57 41.39
C VAL A 444 -35.94 -78.39 42.05
N GLU A 445 -35.78 -77.34 41.25
CA GLU A 445 -35.27 -76.01 41.56
C GLU A 445 -36.34 -74.99 41.11
N ALA A 446 -36.33 -73.77 41.69
CA ALA A 446 -37.21 -72.67 41.25
C ALA A 446 -38.69 -73.06 41.08
N LEU A 447 -39.20 -73.87 42.03
CA LEU A 447 -40.63 -74.17 42.16
C LEU A 447 -41.38 -72.88 42.53
N THR A 448 -42.53 -72.64 41.91
CA THR A 448 -43.44 -71.54 42.21
C THR A 448 -44.90 -72.03 42.12
N SER A 449 -45.86 -71.10 42.15
CA SER A 449 -47.27 -71.38 41.86
C SER A 449 -47.55 -71.77 40.41
N SER A 450 -46.70 -71.41 39.43
CA SER A 450 -46.97 -71.64 38.00
C SER A 450 -45.77 -72.14 37.17
N SER A 451 -44.65 -72.42 37.83
CA SER A 451 -43.42 -72.90 37.19
C SER A 451 -42.58 -73.80 38.10
N LEU A 452 -41.66 -74.55 37.50
CA LEU A 452 -40.60 -75.31 38.17
C LEU A 452 -39.47 -75.63 37.21
N LYS A 453 -38.26 -75.87 37.70
CA LYS A 453 -37.13 -76.38 36.92
C LYS A 453 -36.76 -77.78 37.39
N LEU A 454 -36.97 -78.78 36.52
CA LEU A 454 -36.44 -80.13 36.71
C LEU A 454 -34.92 -80.12 36.49
N ASN A 455 -34.17 -80.83 37.34
CA ASN A 455 -32.74 -81.12 37.15
C ASN A 455 -32.50 -82.62 37.37
N TRP A 456 -31.63 -83.25 36.57
CA TRP A 456 -31.24 -84.66 36.70
C TRP A 456 -29.75 -84.88 36.41
N ALA A 457 -29.26 -86.08 36.75
CA ALA A 457 -27.90 -86.50 36.40
C ALA A 457 -27.82 -86.97 34.94
N ALA A 458 -26.73 -86.61 34.26
CA ALA A 458 -26.47 -87.02 32.88
C ALA A 458 -26.51 -88.55 32.70
N SER A 459 -27.25 -88.98 31.68
CA SER A 459 -27.18 -90.33 31.13
C SER A 459 -25.91 -90.52 30.31
N THR A 460 -25.52 -91.78 30.14
CA THR A 460 -24.33 -92.20 29.39
C THR A 460 -24.69 -93.20 28.30
N ASP A 461 -23.95 -93.14 27.18
CA ASP A 461 -24.16 -93.96 25.98
C ASP A 461 -22.84 -94.10 25.17
N SER A 462 -22.76 -95.07 24.25
CA SER A 462 -21.59 -95.32 23.39
C SER A 462 -21.36 -94.29 22.26
N VAL A 463 -22.41 -93.69 21.69
CA VAL A 463 -22.29 -92.57 20.72
C VAL A 463 -22.75 -91.22 21.29
N GLY A 464 -23.13 -91.21 22.56
CA GLY A 464 -23.48 -90.03 23.33
C GLY A 464 -24.98 -89.73 23.31
N VAL A 465 -25.49 -89.34 24.48
CA VAL A 465 -26.87 -88.88 24.65
C VAL A 465 -27.00 -87.51 23.99
N VAL A 466 -27.96 -87.36 23.07
CA VAL A 466 -28.22 -86.12 22.34
C VAL A 466 -29.44 -85.38 22.89
N ASN A 467 -30.45 -86.11 23.38
CA ASN A 467 -31.63 -85.49 23.99
C ASN A 467 -32.14 -86.29 25.20
N TYR A 468 -32.90 -85.61 26.05
CA TYR A 468 -33.77 -86.20 27.05
C TYR A 468 -35.23 -85.88 26.69
N ARG A 469 -36.10 -86.89 26.70
CA ARG A 469 -37.55 -86.70 26.50
C ARG A 469 -38.20 -86.62 27.87
N ILE A 470 -38.88 -85.51 28.13
CA ILE A 470 -39.57 -85.25 29.41
C ILE A 470 -41.05 -85.53 29.22
N PHE A 471 -41.63 -86.28 30.16
CA PHE A 471 -43.05 -86.56 30.24
C PHE A 471 -43.64 -85.88 31.46
N GLN A 472 -44.81 -85.26 31.29
CA GLN A 472 -45.68 -84.79 32.37
C GLN A 472 -46.95 -85.63 32.35
N ASP A 473 -47.30 -86.23 33.48
CA ASP A 473 -48.47 -87.09 33.68
C ASP A 473 -48.58 -88.22 32.62
N GLY A 474 -47.41 -88.76 32.24
CA GLY A 474 -47.25 -89.82 31.24
C GLY A 474 -47.32 -89.37 29.77
N LYS A 475 -47.48 -88.07 29.48
CA LYS A 475 -47.45 -87.51 28.12
C LYS A 475 -46.12 -86.81 27.86
N PRO A 476 -45.44 -87.03 26.72
CA PRO A 476 -44.22 -86.30 26.40
C PRO A 476 -44.55 -84.82 26.16
N ILE A 477 -43.88 -83.92 26.89
CA ILE A 477 -44.05 -82.47 26.77
C ILE A 477 -42.93 -81.82 25.93
N THR A 478 -41.70 -82.35 25.98
CA THR A 478 -40.56 -81.79 25.24
C THR A 478 -39.43 -82.80 25.00
N LEU A 479 -38.47 -82.41 24.17
CA LEU A 479 -37.13 -82.96 24.05
C LEU A 479 -36.13 -81.83 24.35
N VAL A 480 -35.13 -82.09 25.21
CA VAL A 480 -34.09 -81.12 25.57
C VAL A 480 -32.69 -81.73 25.49
N VAL A 481 -31.68 -80.93 25.16
CA VAL A 481 -30.27 -81.38 25.16
C VAL A 481 -29.67 -81.37 26.57
N ASP A 482 -30.09 -80.44 27.40
CA ASP A 482 -29.57 -80.24 28.76
C ASP A 482 -30.07 -81.31 29.74
N THR A 483 -29.37 -81.44 30.88
CA THR A 483 -29.83 -82.26 32.01
C THR A 483 -30.75 -81.49 32.97
N HIS A 484 -31.42 -80.46 32.47
CA HIS A 484 -32.41 -79.67 33.18
C HIS A 484 -33.46 -79.06 32.24
N TYR A 485 -34.64 -78.74 32.75
CA TYR A 485 -35.68 -78.05 31.98
C TYR A 485 -36.60 -77.21 32.87
N ALA A 486 -36.80 -75.96 32.48
CA ALA A 486 -37.79 -75.07 33.09
C ALA A 486 -39.17 -75.29 32.42
N ILE A 487 -40.17 -75.51 33.26
CA ILE A 487 -41.58 -75.70 32.90
C ILE A 487 -42.35 -74.52 33.46
N THR A 488 -43.23 -73.94 32.65
CA THR A 488 -44.04 -72.76 32.98
C THR A 488 -45.47 -72.97 32.48
N GLY A 489 -46.42 -72.20 33.03
CA GLY A 489 -47.84 -72.37 32.71
C GLY A 489 -48.48 -73.57 33.41
N LEU A 490 -47.99 -73.90 34.61
CA LEU A 490 -48.61 -74.87 35.51
C LEU A 490 -49.72 -74.18 36.34
N ASP A 491 -50.70 -74.96 36.79
CA ASP A 491 -51.74 -74.53 37.72
C ASP A 491 -51.18 -74.52 39.16
N ALA A 492 -51.66 -73.61 40.02
CA ALA A 492 -51.25 -73.51 41.42
C ALA A 492 -51.83 -74.65 42.30
N ASP A 493 -51.15 -74.95 43.42
CA ASP A 493 -51.47 -76.03 44.37
C ASP A 493 -51.77 -77.40 43.69
N THR A 494 -51.12 -77.70 42.56
CA THR A 494 -51.43 -78.85 41.68
C THR A 494 -50.25 -79.81 41.60
N GLU A 495 -50.51 -81.10 41.77
CA GLU A 495 -49.49 -82.16 41.74
C GLU A 495 -49.30 -82.68 40.31
N TYR A 496 -48.05 -82.63 39.84
CA TYR A 496 -47.62 -83.11 38.53
C TYR A 496 -46.59 -84.22 38.67
N VAL A 497 -46.67 -85.23 37.78
CA VAL A 497 -45.82 -86.41 37.83
C VAL A 497 -44.89 -86.45 36.61
N TYR A 498 -43.59 -86.35 36.84
CA TYR A 498 -42.57 -86.30 35.80
C TYR A 498 -41.80 -87.61 35.64
N THR A 499 -41.55 -88.00 34.39
CA THR A 499 -40.54 -89.02 34.03
C THR A 499 -39.68 -88.54 32.88
N ILE A 500 -38.45 -89.07 32.79
CA ILE A 500 -37.47 -88.66 31.78
C ILE A 500 -36.79 -89.89 31.18
N SER A 501 -36.74 -89.99 29.85
CA SER A 501 -35.91 -90.94 29.09
C SER A 501 -34.76 -90.21 28.38
N ALA A 502 -33.71 -90.93 28.02
CA ALA A 502 -32.55 -90.42 27.30
C ALA A 502 -32.47 -91.03 25.89
N LEU A 503 -32.12 -90.23 24.89
CA LEU A 503 -32.00 -90.60 23.47
C LEU A 503 -30.58 -90.35 22.98
N ASP A 504 -30.02 -91.33 22.27
CA ASP A 504 -28.72 -91.19 21.62
C ASP A 504 -28.79 -90.46 20.26
N ALA A 505 -27.67 -90.40 19.56
CA ALA A 505 -27.57 -89.84 18.21
C ALA A 505 -28.16 -90.72 17.08
N ALA A 506 -28.65 -91.92 17.40
CA ALA A 506 -29.20 -92.90 16.47
C ALA A 506 -30.71 -93.16 16.71
N GLU A 507 -31.34 -92.37 17.59
CA GLU A 507 -32.75 -92.46 18.01
C GLU A 507 -33.09 -93.70 18.86
N ASN A 508 -32.09 -94.30 19.50
CA ASN A 508 -32.28 -95.35 20.51
C ASN A 508 -32.67 -94.67 21.83
N GLU A 509 -33.89 -94.93 22.32
CA GLU A 509 -34.45 -94.32 23.53
C GLU A 509 -34.38 -95.26 24.75
N SER A 510 -33.89 -94.75 25.89
CA SER A 510 -33.82 -95.49 27.14
C SER A 510 -35.23 -95.76 27.71
N PRO A 511 -35.39 -96.76 28.60
CA PRO A 511 -36.52 -96.76 29.52
C PRO A 511 -36.62 -95.41 30.24
N ALA A 512 -37.84 -94.96 30.53
CA ALA A 512 -38.05 -93.77 31.33
C ALA A 512 -37.62 -93.98 32.80
N SER A 513 -37.29 -92.89 33.48
CA SER A 513 -36.98 -92.84 34.91
C SER A 513 -38.11 -93.40 35.78
N VAL A 514 -37.80 -93.61 37.06
CA VAL A 514 -38.87 -93.67 38.08
C VAL A 514 -39.66 -92.34 38.08
N PRO A 515 -40.98 -92.37 38.32
CA PRO A 515 -41.78 -91.15 38.44
C PRO A 515 -41.35 -90.28 39.62
N PHE A 516 -41.28 -88.97 39.37
CA PHE A 516 -41.00 -87.93 40.36
C PHE A 516 -42.23 -87.01 40.46
N SER A 517 -42.92 -87.03 41.60
CA SER A 517 -44.07 -86.17 41.87
C SER A 517 -43.64 -84.87 42.55
N VAL A 518 -44.21 -83.74 42.11
CA VAL A 518 -44.01 -82.42 42.72
C VAL A 518 -45.32 -81.65 42.65
N ARG A 519 -45.60 -80.85 43.69
CA ARG A 519 -46.78 -79.99 43.75
C ARG A 519 -46.35 -78.52 43.65
N THR A 520 -46.96 -77.77 42.74
CA THR A 520 -46.76 -76.31 42.66
C THR A 520 -47.17 -75.63 43.96
N GLU A 521 -46.58 -74.47 44.22
CA GLU A 521 -46.90 -73.66 45.39
C GLU A 521 -48.29 -73.02 45.25
N LYS A 522 -48.72 -72.32 46.30
CA LYS A 522 -49.94 -71.52 46.25
C LYS A 522 -49.62 -70.15 45.69
N GLU A 523 -50.57 -69.60 44.95
CA GLU A 523 -50.52 -68.22 44.48
C GLU A 523 -50.76 -67.30 45.69
N GLU A 524 -49.68 -66.69 46.20
CA GLU A 524 -49.72 -65.69 47.26
C GLU A 524 -49.67 -64.28 46.66
N ALA A 525 -50.39 -63.33 47.26
CA ALA A 525 -50.55 -61.98 46.72
C ALA A 525 -49.29 -61.13 46.97
N GLN A 526 -48.79 -60.49 45.92
CA GLN A 526 -47.57 -59.67 45.91
C GLN A 526 -47.86 -58.23 46.40
N GLU A 527 -46.92 -57.62 47.11
CA GLU A 527 -46.97 -56.21 47.55
C GLU A 527 -46.61 -55.25 46.39
N GLU A 528 -47.08 -54.01 46.44
CA GLU A 528 -47.01 -53.04 45.33
C GLU A 528 -45.66 -52.31 45.20
N GLU A 529 -45.26 -51.98 43.96
CA GLU A 529 -44.06 -51.19 43.63
C GLU A 529 -44.34 -49.68 43.73
N ASP A 530 -43.31 -48.87 44.01
CA ASP A 530 -43.46 -47.41 44.03
C ASP A 530 -43.55 -46.84 42.60
N THR A 531 -44.58 -46.03 42.38
CA THR A 531 -44.91 -45.39 41.10
C THR A 531 -45.03 -43.86 41.25
N THR A 532 -44.59 -43.31 42.39
CA THR A 532 -44.62 -41.88 42.67
C THR A 532 -43.29 -41.22 42.29
N ALA A 533 -43.33 -40.27 41.36
CA ALA A 533 -42.16 -39.49 40.98
C ALA A 533 -41.87 -38.37 42.00
N PRO A 534 -40.59 -38.02 42.23
CA PRO A 534 -40.20 -36.89 43.07
C PRO A 534 -40.85 -35.56 42.69
N THR A 535 -40.94 -34.65 43.66
CA THR A 535 -41.31 -33.26 43.40
C THR A 535 -40.29 -32.58 42.49
N VAL A 536 -40.76 -31.70 41.59
CA VAL A 536 -39.90 -30.84 40.76
C VAL A 536 -38.91 -30.04 41.63
N PRO A 537 -37.60 -30.00 41.31
CA PRO A 537 -36.63 -29.20 42.04
C PRO A 537 -36.98 -27.70 42.02
N GLY A 538 -36.89 -27.04 43.18
CA GLY A 538 -37.20 -25.62 43.34
C GLY A 538 -36.05 -24.69 42.96
N SER A 539 -36.35 -23.40 42.82
CA SER A 539 -35.37 -22.28 42.84
C SER A 539 -34.05 -22.47 42.05
N LEU A 540 -34.10 -23.05 40.84
CA LEU A 540 -32.93 -23.13 39.97
C LEU A 540 -32.36 -21.73 39.71
N THR A 541 -31.12 -21.51 40.13
CA THR A 541 -30.41 -20.22 40.10
C THR A 541 -28.96 -20.41 39.59
N ALA A 542 -28.35 -19.30 39.16
CA ALA A 542 -26.94 -19.23 38.83
C ALA A 542 -26.22 -18.37 39.88
N ASP A 543 -25.32 -18.99 40.65
CA ASP A 543 -24.62 -18.36 41.78
C ASP A 543 -23.40 -17.56 41.32
N THR A 544 -22.62 -18.16 40.43
CA THR A 544 -21.47 -17.53 39.77
C THR A 544 -21.69 -17.60 38.27
N ILE A 545 -21.53 -16.46 37.59
CA ILE A 545 -21.50 -16.36 36.13
C ILE A 545 -20.10 -15.89 35.77
N GLY A 546 -19.45 -16.58 34.85
CA GLY A 546 -18.17 -16.17 34.26
C GLY A 546 -18.22 -16.26 32.74
N GLN A 547 -17.09 -15.95 32.09
CA GLN A 547 -16.97 -15.99 30.62
C GLN A 547 -17.17 -17.40 30.03
N VAL A 548 -16.60 -18.44 30.66
CA VAL A 548 -16.61 -19.82 30.15
C VAL A 548 -17.24 -20.86 31.10
N ALA A 549 -17.86 -20.41 32.18
CA ALA A 549 -18.39 -21.27 33.24
C ALA A 549 -19.54 -20.62 34.02
N ILE A 550 -20.50 -21.43 34.47
CA ILE A 550 -21.62 -21.02 35.32
C ILE A 550 -21.78 -22.03 36.45
N ASP A 551 -21.87 -21.56 37.70
CA ASP A 551 -22.28 -22.37 38.85
C ASP A 551 -23.81 -22.32 38.99
N LEU A 552 -24.47 -23.48 38.89
CA LEU A 552 -25.90 -23.65 39.09
C LEU A 552 -26.18 -24.22 40.50
N SER A 553 -27.29 -23.82 41.11
CA SER A 553 -27.84 -24.44 42.33
C SER A 553 -29.37 -24.44 42.34
N TRP A 554 -29.98 -25.30 43.14
CA TRP A 554 -31.44 -25.48 43.24
C TRP A 554 -31.86 -25.99 44.63
N ASP A 555 -33.16 -25.92 44.94
CA ASP A 555 -33.72 -26.52 46.15
C ASP A 555 -33.83 -28.04 46.02
N GLU A 556 -33.63 -28.75 47.14
CA GLU A 556 -33.75 -30.21 47.21
C GLU A 556 -35.17 -30.70 46.90
N ALA A 557 -35.28 -31.73 46.06
CA ALA A 557 -36.54 -32.40 45.77
C ALA A 557 -36.92 -33.39 46.90
N SER A 558 -38.21 -33.59 47.13
CA SER A 558 -38.74 -34.57 48.07
C SER A 558 -39.51 -35.70 47.37
N ASP A 559 -39.55 -36.85 48.02
CA ASP A 559 -40.20 -38.06 47.54
C ASP A 559 -40.68 -38.97 48.70
N SER A 560 -41.56 -39.92 48.39
CA SER A 560 -42.11 -40.96 49.27
C SER A 560 -41.03 -41.91 49.83
N VAL A 561 -40.09 -42.34 49.00
CA VAL A 561 -39.09 -43.40 49.28
C VAL A 561 -37.66 -42.83 49.24
N GLY A 562 -37.39 -41.91 48.32
CA GLY A 562 -36.20 -41.05 48.36
C GLY A 562 -35.62 -40.69 47.00
N VAL A 563 -35.20 -39.43 46.85
CA VAL A 563 -34.52 -38.93 45.64
C VAL A 563 -33.11 -39.52 45.53
N SER A 564 -32.85 -40.18 44.40
CA SER A 564 -31.58 -40.82 44.04
C SER A 564 -30.63 -39.82 43.36
N GLY A 565 -31.15 -38.87 42.59
CA GLY A 565 -30.35 -37.81 41.98
C GLY A 565 -31.15 -36.82 41.14
N TYR A 566 -30.41 -36.02 40.38
CA TYR A 566 -30.91 -34.95 39.51
C TYR A 566 -30.33 -35.07 38.10
N LYS A 567 -31.14 -34.79 37.07
CA LYS A 567 -30.71 -34.69 35.67
C LYS A 567 -30.73 -33.23 35.24
N LEU A 568 -29.63 -32.74 34.66
CA LEU A 568 -29.48 -31.38 34.16
C LEU A 568 -29.62 -31.32 32.65
N TYR A 569 -30.27 -30.25 32.20
CA TYR A 569 -30.53 -29.95 30.79
C TYR A 569 -29.97 -28.58 30.44
N MET A 570 -29.38 -28.46 29.24
CA MET A 570 -28.85 -27.23 28.68
C MET A 570 -29.46 -27.05 27.29
N ASN A 571 -30.11 -25.91 27.06
CA ASN A 571 -30.89 -25.59 25.87
C ASN A 571 -31.96 -26.63 25.49
N GLY A 572 -32.39 -27.45 26.47
CA GLY A 572 -33.36 -28.54 26.33
C GLY A 572 -32.75 -29.94 26.22
N GLU A 573 -31.45 -30.07 25.98
CA GLU A 573 -30.76 -31.37 25.87
C GLU A 573 -30.17 -31.80 27.21
N PHE A 574 -30.31 -33.08 27.56
CA PHE A 574 -29.69 -33.67 28.75
C PHE A 574 -28.17 -33.71 28.61
N PHE A 575 -27.42 -33.30 29.64
CA PHE A 575 -25.95 -33.29 29.59
C PHE A 575 -25.24 -33.79 30.86
N ALA A 576 -25.91 -33.88 32.01
CA ALA A 576 -25.29 -34.36 33.25
C ALA A 576 -26.30 -34.95 34.26
N THR A 577 -25.86 -35.96 35.01
CA THR A 577 -26.54 -36.48 36.20
C THR A 577 -25.70 -36.21 37.45
N VAL A 578 -26.34 -35.78 38.55
CA VAL A 578 -25.66 -35.44 39.81
C VAL A 578 -26.45 -35.92 41.04
N THR A 579 -25.78 -36.02 42.19
CA THR A 579 -26.40 -36.30 43.49
C THR A 579 -26.34 -35.11 44.47
N GLN A 580 -25.87 -33.95 44.01
CA GLN A 580 -25.82 -32.70 44.78
C GLN A 580 -26.74 -31.66 44.16
N THR A 581 -27.32 -30.77 44.96
CA THR A 581 -28.21 -29.67 44.52
C THR A 581 -27.46 -28.48 43.89
N ARG A 582 -26.34 -28.76 43.22
CA ARG A 582 -25.47 -27.78 42.56
C ARG A 582 -24.60 -28.44 41.48
N TYR A 583 -24.20 -27.67 40.48
CA TYR A 583 -23.29 -28.13 39.44
C TYR A 583 -22.55 -26.95 38.76
N ARG A 584 -21.26 -27.12 38.47
CA ARG A 584 -20.48 -26.14 37.68
C ARG A 584 -20.43 -26.57 36.22
N VAL A 585 -21.13 -25.82 35.37
CA VAL A 585 -21.03 -25.93 33.91
C VAL A 585 -19.71 -25.26 33.47
N LEU A 586 -19.02 -25.89 32.52
CA LEU A 586 -17.72 -25.48 31.99
C LEU A 586 -17.74 -25.48 30.46
N ASN A 587 -16.70 -24.91 29.84
CA ASN A 587 -16.50 -24.86 28.38
C ASN A 587 -17.64 -24.14 27.63
N LEU A 588 -18.23 -23.13 28.27
CA LEU A 588 -19.24 -22.28 27.66
C LEU A 588 -18.59 -21.17 26.82
N THR A 589 -19.32 -20.67 25.83
CA THR A 589 -18.89 -19.53 25.00
C THR A 589 -19.16 -18.22 25.75
N PRO A 590 -18.24 -17.24 25.75
CA PRO A 590 -18.49 -15.91 26.33
C PRO A 590 -19.65 -15.17 25.69
N GLY A 591 -20.28 -14.25 26.44
CA GLY A 591 -21.38 -13.39 25.99
C GLY A 591 -22.62 -14.09 25.44
N THR A 592 -22.81 -15.39 25.73
CA THR A 592 -23.81 -16.26 25.11
C THR A 592 -24.91 -16.64 26.10
N GLU A 593 -26.18 -16.54 25.67
CA GLU A 593 -27.33 -16.96 26.50
C GLU A 593 -27.51 -18.48 26.47
N TYR A 594 -27.57 -19.10 27.64
CA TYR A 594 -27.90 -20.50 27.85
C TYR A 594 -29.19 -20.64 28.67
N ALA A 595 -30.00 -21.65 28.37
CA ALA A 595 -31.21 -21.97 29.11
C ALA A 595 -31.05 -23.31 29.84
N PHE A 596 -31.11 -23.30 31.16
CA PHE A 596 -30.96 -24.49 32.00
C PHE A 596 -32.28 -24.93 32.64
N SER A 597 -32.45 -26.23 32.81
CA SER A 597 -33.49 -26.83 33.66
C SER A 597 -32.97 -28.09 34.35
N VAL A 598 -33.63 -28.52 35.42
CA VAL A 598 -33.26 -29.70 36.22
C VAL A 598 -34.48 -30.51 36.62
N SER A 599 -34.40 -31.84 36.54
CA SER A 599 -35.39 -32.78 37.10
C SER A 599 -34.75 -33.63 38.21
N ALA A 600 -35.56 -34.27 39.05
CA ALA A 600 -35.16 -35.23 40.06
C ALA A 600 -35.67 -36.63 39.73
N PHE A 601 -34.98 -37.68 40.18
CA PHE A 601 -35.42 -39.07 40.04
C PHE A 601 -35.16 -39.87 41.32
N ASP A 602 -35.99 -40.88 41.57
CA ASP A 602 -35.96 -41.74 42.76
C ASP A 602 -35.12 -43.03 42.53
N VAL A 603 -35.28 -44.02 43.41
CA VAL A 603 -34.61 -45.34 43.32
C VAL A 603 -35.34 -46.31 42.37
N ALA A 604 -36.59 -46.03 42.00
CA ALA A 604 -37.39 -46.78 41.02
C ALA A 604 -37.28 -46.19 39.59
N GLU A 605 -36.43 -45.17 39.39
CA GLU A 605 -36.25 -44.37 38.18
C GLU A 605 -37.47 -43.53 37.75
N ASN A 606 -38.44 -43.31 38.64
CA ASN A 606 -39.53 -42.34 38.40
C ASN A 606 -38.93 -40.92 38.36
N GLU A 607 -39.19 -40.16 37.29
CA GLU A 607 -38.62 -38.82 37.08
C GLU A 607 -39.66 -37.70 37.24
N SER A 608 -39.28 -36.62 37.94
CA SER A 608 -40.08 -35.41 38.07
C SER A 608 -40.24 -34.68 36.73
N GLN A 609 -41.21 -33.75 36.65
CA GLN A 609 -41.13 -32.72 35.63
C GLN A 609 -39.85 -31.87 35.84
N GLN A 610 -39.35 -31.24 34.76
CA GLN A 610 -38.25 -30.29 34.86
C GLN A 610 -38.66 -29.01 35.58
N SER A 611 -37.68 -28.36 36.21
CA SER A 611 -37.79 -27.01 36.76
C SER A 611 -38.21 -25.98 35.69
N GLY A 612 -38.58 -24.77 36.14
CA GLY A 612 -38.63 -23.61 35.24
C GLY A 612 -37.28 -23.39 34.56
N LEU A 613 -37.32 -22.87 33.33
CA LEU A 613 -36.13 -22.55 32.53
C LEU A 613 -35.40 -21.32 33.10
N LEU A 614 -34.21 -21.54 33.64
CA LEU A 614 -33.27 -20.47 33.98
C LEU A 614 -32.51 -20.04 32.72
N LYS A 615 -32.85 -18.88 32.17
CA LYS A 615 -32.02 -18.21 31.14
C LYS A 615 -30.95 -17.38 31.83
N VAL A 616 -29.70 -17.54 31.40
CA VAL A 616 -28.56 -16.76 31.89
C VAL A 616 -27.51 -16.60 30.78
N THR A 617 -26.88 -15.43 30.72
CA THR A 617 -25.83 -15.13 29.73
C THR A 617 -24.47 -15.19 30.42
N THR A 618 -23.50 -15.88 29.82
CA THR A 618 -22.09 -15.83 30.25
C THR A 618 -21.56 -14.40 30.19
N GLU A 619 -20.53 -14.10 30.99
CA GLU A 619 -19.86 -12.80 30.88
C GLU A 619 -19.23 -12.64 29.49
N ALA A 620 -19.19 -11.40 28.97
CA ALA A 620 -18.53 -11.12 27.71
C ALA A 620 -17.00 -11.27 27.85
N GLU A 621 -16.35 -11.75 26.79
CA GLU A 621 -14.89 -11.72 26.70
C GLU A 621 -14.45 -10.26 26.51
N VAL A 622 -13.79 -9.71 27.52
CA VAL A 622 -13.28 -8.34 27.50
C VAL A 622 -11.80 -8.41 27.14
N TYR A 623 -11.50 -8.11 25.87
CA TYR A 623 -10.13 -7.80 25.47
C TYR A 623 -9.68 -6.52 26.19
N VAL A 624 -8.81 -6.68 27.17
CA VAL A 624 -8.07 -5.57 27.77
C VAL A 624 -6.84 -5.35 26.91
N ASP A 625 -6.93 -4.40 25.99
CA ASP A 625 -5.79 -4.01 25.16
C ASP A 625 -4.90 -3.03 25.94
N ASP A 626 -3.64 -3.41 26.16
CA ASP A 626 -2.61 -2.57 26.78
C ASP A 626 -1.47 -2.22 25.81
N VAL A 627 -1.63 -2.54 24.53
CA VAL A 627 -0.66 -2.24 23.47
C VAL A 627 -1.10 -0.98 22.72
N PRO A 628 -0.40 0.16 22.88
CA PRO A 628 -0.70 1.35 22.09
C PRO A 628 -0.30 1.18 20.62
N PRO A 629 -1.02 1.81 19.66
CA PRO A 629 -0.69 1.74 18.24
C PRO A 629 0.74 2.18 17.90
N SER A 630 1.18 1.80 16.70
CA SER A 630 2.39 2.37 16.10
C SER A 630 2.20 3.87 15.80
N ALA A 631 3.30 4.62 15.81
CA ALA A 631 3.27 6.04 15.46
C ALA A 631 2.94 6.22 13.96
N PRO A 632 2.07 7.18 13.59
CA PRO A 632 1.79 7.51 12.18
C PRO A 632 3.07 7.83 11.39
N GLY A 633 3.26 7.16 10.26
CA GLY A 633 4.38 7.38 9.34
C GLY A 633 4.12 8.49 8.33
N ASP A 634 5.17 8.92 7.62
CA ASP A 634 5.10 9.77 6.41
C ASP A 634 4.26 11.05 6.52
N LEU A 635 4.20 11.63 7.73
CA LEU A 635 3.55 12.92 7.98
C LEU A 635 4.17 13.99 7.07
N ARG A 636 3.33 14.66 6.29
CA ARG A 636 3.72 15.70 5.34
C ARG A 636 2.68 16.81 5.26
N ALA A 637 3.11 17.94 4.70
CA ALA A 637 2.29 19.11 4.47
C ALA A 637 2.04 19.33 2.97
N GLU A 638 0.78 19.58 2.64
CA GLU A 638 0.22 19.82 1.32
C GLU A 638 -0.63 21.12 1.40
N ASP A 639 -0.97 21.72 0.25
CA ASP A 639 -1.86 22.91 0.15
C ASP A 639 -1.65 24.01 1.22
N ILE A 640 -0.38 24.40 1.41
CA ILE A 640 0.02 25.46 2.35
C ILE A 640 -0.43 26.82 1.81
N THR A 641 -1.22 27.55 2.60
CA THR A 641 -1.67 28.93 2.31
C THR A 641 -1.11 29.91 3.34
N GLU A 642 -1.56 31.16 3.30
CA GLU A 642 -1.30 32.16 4.32
C GLU A 642 -2.04 31.90 5.65
N GLY A 643 -3.09 31.08 5.65
CA GLY A 643 -3.94 30.83 6.83
C GLY A 643 -4.24 29.36 7.15
N SER A 644 -3.73 28.42 6.34
CA SER A 644 -4.02 26.98 6.45
C SER A 644 -2.89 26.08 5.96
N VAL A 645 -2.97 24.80 6.32
CA VAL A 645 -2.16 23.71 5.76
C VAL A 645 -3.02 22.44 5.70
N ALA A 646 -2.88 21.65 4.63
CA ALA A 646 -3.35 20.27 4.61
C ALA A 646 -2.24 19.35 5.15
N LEU A 647 -2.58 18.48 6.08
CA LEU A 647 -1.68 17.45 6.61
C LEU A 647 -2.15 16.10 6.10
N SER A 648 -1.21 15.22 5.73
CA SER A 648 -1.49 13.84 5.36
C SER A 648 -0.40 12.92 5.92
N TRP A 649 -0.72 11.65 6.15
CA TRP A 649 0.18 10.67 6.76
C TRP A 649 -0.14 9.24 6.28
N SER A 650 0.71 8.28 6.62
CA SER A 650 0.47 6.85 6.43
C SER A 650 -0.30 6.25 7.62
N THR A 651 -1.11 5.22 7.38
CA THR A 651 -1.92 4.56 8.42
C THR A 651 -1.04 4.00 9.54
N ALA A 652 -1.42 4.29 10.79
CA ALA A 652 -0.89 3.56 11.94
C ALA A 652 -1.41 2.10 11.95
N THR A 653 -0.70 1.23 12.66
CA THR A 653 -1.01 -0.21 12.79
C THR A 653 -1.17 -0.58 14.25
N ASP A 654 -2.11 -1.47 14.53
CA ASP A 654 -2.54 -1.83 15.87
C ASP A 654 -3.15 -3.26 15.88
N ASN A 655 -3.27 -3.89 17.05
CA ASN A 655 -3.83 -5.25 17.18
C ASN A 655 -5.37 -5.33 17.28
N ILE A 656 -6.06 -4.25 17.66
CA ILE A 656 -7.54 -4.19 17.62
C ILE A 656 -8.03 -3.15 16.59
N GLY A 657 -7.27 -2.08 16.35
CA GLY A 657 -7.43 -1.16 15.22
C GLY A 657 -7.64 0.30 15.62
N ILE A 658 -7.18 1.20 14.73
CA ILE A 658 -7.22 2.64 14.93
C ILE A 658 -8.66 3.18 14.85
N THR A 659 -9.06 4.02 15.82
CA THR A 659 -10.35 4.74 15.83
C THR A 659 -10.22 6.22 15.48
N GLU A 660 -9.22 6.93 16.00
CA GLU A 660 -8.89 8.30 15.62
C GLU A 660 -7.38 8.56 15.56
N TYR A 661 -7.02 9.66 14.91
CA TYR A 661 -5.70 10.28 14.96
C TYR A 661 -5.80 11.62 15.69
N ILE A 662 -4.79 11.95 16.50
CA ILE A 662 -4.71 13.21 17.23
C ILE A 662 -3.65 14.09 16.56
N ILE A 663 -4.04 15.30 16.17
CA ILE A 663 -3.12 16.27 15.57
C ILE A 663 -2.66 17.26 16.64
N TYR A 664 -1.35 17.40 16.74
CA TYR A 664 -0.66 18.33 17.62
C TYR A 664 -0.01 19.45 16.81
N GLN A 665 -0.14 20.67 17.32
CA GLN A 665 0.58 21.85 16.83
C GLN A 665 1.44 22.40 17.96
N ASP A 666 2.75 22.55 17.72
CA ASP A 666 3.74 23.04 18.68
C ASP A 666 3.69 22.30 20.04
N GLY A 667 3.31 21.01 20.00
CA GLY A 667 3.15 20.13 21.16
C GLY A 667 1.77 20.14 21.84
N GLN A 668 0.79 20.91 21.37
CA GLN A 668 -0.58 20.92 21.93
C GLN A 668 -1.59 20.25 21.01
N LYS A 669 -2.48 19.39 21.58
CA LYS A 669 -3.60 18.76 20.86
C LYS A 669 -4.55 19.84 20.36
N ILE A 670 -4.67 20.00 19.04
CA ILE A 670 -5.56 20.99 18.40
C ILE A 670 -6.80 20.37 17.75
N GLN A 671 -6.70 19.15 17.25
CA GLN A 671 -7.75 18.53 16.41
C GLN A 671 -7.64 16.99 16.48
N THR A 672 -8.70 16.29 16.09
CA THR A 672 -8.65 14.85 15.79
C THR A 672 -9.26 14.56 14.42
N ALA A 673 -8.89 13.42 13.83
CA ALA A 673 -9.35 12.99 12.52
C ALA A 673 -9.50 11.47 12.44
N THR A 674 -10.52 10.98 11.73
CA THR A 674 -10.75 9.54 11.49
C THR A 674 -10.15 9.04 10.15
N ALA A 675 -9.57 9.95 9.37
CA ALA A 675 -8.87 9.66 8.12
C ALA A 675 -7.39 10.04 8.24
N THR A 676 -6.54 9.52 7.34
CA THR A 676 -5.09 9.78 7.33
C THR A 676 -4.70 11.12 6.70
N GLY A 677 -5.48 12.16 7.02
CA GLY A 677 -5.25 13.53 6.60
C GLY A 677 -6.33 14.48 7.11
N THR A 678 -5.96 15.76 7.27
CA THR A 678 -6.87 16.81 7.74
C THR A 678 -6.35 18.20 7.39
N SER A 679 -7.22 19.22 7.34
CA SER A 679 -6.81 20.61 7.10
C SER A 679 -6.82 21.41 8.40
N ILE A 680 -5.70 22.02 8.76
CA ILE A 680 -5.56 22.95 9.88
C ILE A 680 -5.74 24.37 9.35
N ASN A 681 -6.57 25.17 10.03
CA ASN A 681 -7.04 26.47 9.56
C ASN A 681 -6.96 27.52 10.67
N GLY A 682 -6.86 28.80 10.29
CA GLY A 682 -6.74 29.91 11.25
C GLY A 682 -5.31 30.14 11.75
N LEU A 683 -4.32 29.65 10.99
CA LEU A 683 -2.90 29.90 11.24
C LEU A 683 -2.54 31.36 10.92
N ALA A 684 -1.46 31.86 11.52
CA ALA A 684 -0.90 33.16 11.19
C ALA A 684 -0.04 33.07 9.90
N PRO A 685 -0.07 34.08 9.01
CA PRO A 685 0.80 34.14 7.83
C PRO A 685 2.29 34.22 8.17
N ALA A 686 3.14 33.79 7.23
CA ALA A 686 4.61 33.78 7.33
C ALA A 686 5.17 33.18 8.63
N THR A 687 4.42 32.27 9.28
CA THR A 687 4.71 31.77 10.62
C THR A 687 5.08 30.29 10.56
N LEU A 688 6.15 29.93 11.27
CA LEU A 688 6.64 28.57 11.37
C LEU A 688 5.89 27.79 12.46
N TYR A 689 5.32 26.65 12.08
CA TYR A 689 4.60 25.73 12.95
C TYR A 689 5.26 24.35 12.95
N GLY A 690 5.34 23.71 14.11
CA GLY A 690 5.66 22.28 14.23
C GLY A 690 4.39 21.44 14.30
N PHE A 691 4.28 20.39 13.48
CA PHE A 691 3.16 19.45 13.51
C PHE A 691 3.64 18.02 13.78
N THR A 692 2.89 17.31 14.63
CA THR A 692 3.00 15.87 14.89
C THR A 692 1.61 15.25 14.95
N VAL A 693 1.52 13.94 14.68
CA VAL A 693 0.26 13.18 14.77
C VAL A 693 0.48 11.90 15.55
N SER A 694 -0.43 11.53 16.43
CA SER A 694 -0.52 10.19 17.05
C SER A 694 -1.80 9.47 16.60
N ALA A 695 -1.90 8.18 16.87
CA ALA A 695 -3.06 7.34 16.62
C ALA A 695 -3.63 6.80 17.94
N VAL A 696 -4.93 6.52 17.96
CA VAL A 696 -5.66 5.99 19.12
C VAL A 696 -6.43 4.75 18.69
N ASP A 697 -6.35 3.67 19.47
CA ASP A 697 -7.05 2.40 19.22
C ASP A 697 -8.51 2.42 19.70
N ALA A 698 -9.15 1.24 19.78
CA ALA A 698 -10.48 1.07 20.34
C ALA A 698 -10.54 1.04 21.90
N ALA A 699 -9.40 0.81 22.57
CA ALA A 699 -9.27 0.79 24.03
C ALA A 699 -8.91 2.16 24.64
N GLN A 700 -8.62 3.16 23.79
CA GLN A 700 -8.12 4.49 24.10
C GLN A 700 -6.64 4.57 24.52
N ASN A 701 -5.81 3.63 24.06
CA ASN A 701 -4.36 3.78 24.13
C ASN A 701 -3.88 4.72 23.01
N GLU A 702 -3.01 5.68 23.35
CA GLU A 702 -2.42 6.62 22.38
C GLU A 702 -1.01 6.18 21.97
N SER A 703 -0.72 6.20 20.67
CA SER A 703 0.61 5.93 20.12
C SER A 703 1.65 6.96 20.58
N ARG A 704 2.93 6.67 20.32
CA ARG A 704 3.91 7.77 20.22
C ARG A 704 3.49 8.71 19.09
N GLN A 705 3.76 9.99 19.25
CA GLN A 705 3.64 10.95 18.16
C GLN A 705 4.62 10.60 17.02
N SER A 706 4.23 10.94 15.79
CA SER A 706 5.07 10.89 14.60
C SER A 706 6.34 11.72 14.74
N GLU A 707 7.27 11.55 13.81
CA GLU A 707 8.31 12.57 13.59
C GLU A 707 7.68 13.94 13.28
N ALA A 708 8.36 15.00 13.72
CA ALA A 708 7.82 16.36 13.72
C ALA A 708 8.19 17.11 12.43
N ILE A 709 7.20 17.37 11.57
CA ILE A 709 7.40 18.27 10.43
C ILE A 709 7.36 19.74 10.87
N ARG A 710 8.03 20.58 10.09
CA ARG A 710 8.04 22.04 10.27
C ARG A 710 7.57 22.71 9.00
N VAL A 711 6.55 23.55 9.13
CA VAL A 711 5.84 24.18 8.01
C VAL A 711 5.77 25.68 8.25
N THR A 712 6.22 26.48 7.30
CA THR A 712 5.96 27.92 7.31
C THR A 712 4.75 28.21 6.43
N THR A 713 3.72 28.85 6.98
CA THR A 713 2.61 29.40 6.17
C THR A 713 3.12 30.43 5.18
N LEU A 714 2.40 30.64 4.08
CA LEU A 714 2.75 31.69 3.13
C LEU A 714 2.62 33.08 3.80
N PRO A 715 3.38 34.09 3.36
CA PRO A 715 3.03 35.48 3.68
C PRO A 715 1.65 35.82 3.12
N ILE A 716 0.97 36.81 3.72
CA ILE A 716 -0.18 37.44 3.06
C ILE A 716 0.32 37.96 1.70
N PRO A 717 -0.36 37.67 0.58
CA PRO A 717 -0.04 38.30 -0.69
C PRO A 717 -0.08 39.83 -0.53
N GLU A 718 1.01 40.52 -0.88
CA GLU A 718 1.02 41.98 -0.82
C GLU A 718 -0.11 42.52 -1.70
N THR A 719 -0.91 43.45 -1.15
CA THR A 719 -2.16 43.88 -1.77
C THR A 719 -1.97 44.77 -2.99
N THR A 720 -0.73 45.13 -3.31
CA THR A 720 -0.35 45.87 -4.51
C THR A 720 -0.20 44.91 -5.68
N ASP A 721 -0.93 45.15 -6.76
CA ASP A 721 -0.75 44.40 -8.00
C ASP A 721 0.68 44.55 -8.51
N ARG A 722 1.35 43.46 -8.89
CA ARG A 722 2.72 43.49 -9.44
C ARG A 722 2.75 43.09 -10.91
N VAL A 723 3.55 43.79 -11.71
CA VAL A 723 3.79 43.55 -13.13
C VAL A 723 5.28 43.31 -13.37
N LEU A 724 5.64 42.27 -14.13
CA LEU A 724 7.02 42.03 -14.57
C LEU A 724 7.19 42.43 -16.02
N VAL A 725 8.08 43.38 -16.30
CA VAL A 725 8.42 43.79 -17.68
C VAL A 725 9.67 43.06 -18.14
N PHE A 726 9.54 42.25 -19.19
CA PHE A 726 10.63 41.49 -19.79
C PHE A 726 11.08 42.14 -21.09
N THR A 727 12.38 42.42 -21.21
CA THR A 727 12.98 43.18 -22.33
C THR A 727 14.19 42.48 -22.97
N LYS A 728 14.32 41.17 -22.79
CA LYS A 728 15.39 40.37 -23.41
C LYS A 728 15.23 40.33 -24.94
N THR A 729 16.34 40.49 -25.66
CA THR A 729 16.38 40.50 -27.13
C THR A 729 17.56 39.67 -27.63
N SER A 730 17.29 38.71 -28.51
CA SER A 730 18.30 37.82 -29.11
C SER A 730 18.58 38.11 -30.59
N VAL A 731 17.82 39.03 -31.23
CA VAL A 731 18.01 39.41 -32.64
C VAL A 731 18.22 40.91 -32.81
N PHE A 732 17.28 41.75 -32.34
CA PHE A 732 17.33 43.20 -32.50
C PHE A 732 16.88 43.92 -31.22
N ARG A 733 17.66 44.91 -30.77
CA ARG A 733 17.33 45.73 -29.59
C ARG A 733 16.74 47.08 -30.01
N HIS A 734 15.45 47.26 -29.74
CA HIS A 734 14.75 48.52 -29.97
C HIS A 734 15.26 49.61 -29.02
N GLY A 735 15.72 50.75 -29.58
CA GLY A 735 16.23 51.90 -28.81
C GLY A 735 15.18 52.65 -27.97
N SER A 736 13.96 52.11 -27.87
CA SER A 736 12.84 52.59 -27.06
C SER A 736 12.57 51.76 -25.82
N ILE A 737 13.21 50.58 -25.66
CA ILE A 737 13.02 49.66 -24.52
C ILE A 737 13.08 50.40 -23.19
N ASP A 738 14.18 51.11 -22.92
CA ASP A 738 14.41 51.80 -21.64
C ASP A 738 13.32 52.85 -21.34
N LYS A 739 12.79 53.51 -22.39
CA LYS A 739 11.69 54.49 -22.27
C LYS A 739 10.32 53.82 -22.11
N GLY A 740 10.10 52.69 -22.75
CA GLY A 740 8.93 51.84 -22.52
C GLY A 740 8.87 51.36 -21.07
N VAL A 741 9.99 50.85 -20.53
CA VAL A 741 10.13 50.47 -19.12
C VAL A 741 9.82 51.66 -18.20
N ALA A 742 10.44 52.82 -18.43
CA ALA A 742 10.18 54.02 -17.64
C ALA A 742 8.71 54.48 -17.71
N THR A 743 8.06 54.31 -18.87
CA THR A 743 6.64 54.66 -19.07
C THR A 743 5.73 53.68 -18.34
N LEU A 744 5.98 52.37 -18.41
CA LEU A 744 5.21 51.36 -17.69
C LEU A 744 5.35 51.55 -16.17
N LYS A 745 6.55 51.84 -15.66
CA LYS A 745 6.78 52.19 -14.24
C LYS A 745 5.99 53.42 -13.81
N ALA A 746 6.07 54.51 -14.58
CA ALA A 746 5.29 55.72 -14.30
C ALA A 746 3.76 55.53 -14.41
N LEU A 747 3.29 54.56 -15.20
CA LEU A 747 1.88 54.15 -15.21
C LEU A 747 1.51 53.38 -13.93
N GLY A 748 2.37 52.51 -13.44
CA GLY A 748 2.19 51.79 -12.16
C GLY A 748 2.15 52.74 -10.96
N ASP A 749 3.16 53.61 -10.84
CA ASP A 749 3.26 54.66 -9.80
C ASP A 749 1.99 55.53 -9.74
N ALA A 750 1.33 55.76 -10.88
CA ALA A 750 0.14 56.59 -11.00
C ALA A 750 -1.19 55.84 -10.83
N ASN A 751 -1.19 54.50 -10.83
CA ASN A 751 -2.41 53.66 -10.85
C ASN A 751 -2.42 52.54 -9.81
N ASP A 752 -1.54 52.59 -8.80
CA ASP A 752 -1.52 51.63 -7.68
C ASP A 752 -1.24 50.19 -8.15
N PHE A 753 -0.12 50.02 -8.88
CA PHE A 753 0.51 48.72 -9.15
C PHE A 753 2.04 48.87 -9.30
N GLU A 754 2.81 47.92 -8.78
CA GLU A 754 4.27 47.89 -8.86
C GLU A 754 4.76 47.28 -10.19
N VAL A 755 5.90 47.77 -10.68
CA VAL A 755 6.46 47.38 -11.99
C VAL A 755 7.95 47.06 -11.87
N ASP A 756 8.23 45.77 -11.75
CA ASP A 756 9.58 45.21 -11.82
C ASP A 756 10.00 45.02 -13.29
N GLN A 757 11.30 44.91 -13.57
CA GLN A 757 11.82 44.72 -14.93
C GLN A 757 13.04 43.78 -14.91
N THR A 758 13.16 42.95 -15.95
CA THR A 758 14.32 42.08 -16.15
C THR A 758 14.63 41.82 -17.63
N GLU A 759 15.88 41.43 -17.89
CA GLU A 759 16.35 40.85 -19.16
C GLU A 759 16.90 39.43 -18.96
N ASN A 760 16.80 38.88 -17.75
CA ASN A 760 17.23 37.52 -17.47
C ASN A 760 16.10 36.52 -17.76
N GLY A 761 16.42 35.46 -18.49
CA GLY A 761 15.49 34.34 -18.69
C GLY A 761 15.29 33.52 -17.41
N ASP A 762 16.28 33.46 -16.53
CA ASP A 762 16.23 32.62 -15.31
C ASP A 762 15.23 33.15 -14.26
N ASP A 763 14.73 34.38 -14.43
CA ASP A 763 13.61 34.91 -13.63
C ASP A 763 12.27 34.22 -13.95
N PHE A 764 12.16 33.49 -15.08
CA PHE A 764 11.01 32.68 -15.45
C PHE A 764 11.01 31.34 -14.72
N THR A 765 10.87 31.40 -13.41
CA THR A 765 10.58 30.25 -12.54
C THR A 765 9.19 30.38 -11.93
N LEU A 766 8.53 29.25 -11.66
CA LEU A 766 7.17 29.26 -11.07
C LEU A 766 7.10 30.05 -9.75
N ASN A 767 8.15 29.98 -8.93
CA ASN A 767 8.22 30.70 -7.65
C ASN A 767 8.31 32.23 -7.82
N ASN A 768 9.07 32.72 -8.81
CA ASN A 768 9.18 34.16 -9.05
C ASN A 768 7.96 34.69 -9.84
N LEU A 769 7.52 33.96 -10.88
CA LEU A 769 6.37 34.37 -11.70
C LEU A 769 5.06 34.48 -10.88
N ARG A 770 4.87 33.63 -9.87
CA ARG A 770 3.75 33.72 -8.91
C ARG A 770 3.65 35.06 -8.15
N ARG A 771 4.69 35.90 -8.15
CA ARG A 771 4.67 37.23 -7.54
C ARG A 771 3.93 38.27 -8.41
N TYR A 772 3.64 37.99 -9.67
CA TYR A 772 3.14 38.98 -10.65
C TYR A 772 1.78 38.60 -11.23
N LYS A 773 0.84 39.55 -11.29
CA LYS A 773 -0.45 39.35 -11.99
C LYS A 773 -0.32 39.45 -13.51
N THR A 774 0.71 40.13 -14.02
CA THR A 774 0.94 40.27 -15.46
C THR A 774 2.41 40.27 -15.80
N VAL A 775 2.78 39.59 -16.89
CA VAL A 775 4.09 39.65 -17.52
C VAL A 775 3.97 40.39 -18.85
N VAL A 776 4.77 41.45 -19.03
CA VAL A 776 4.81 42.27 -20.25
C VAL A 776 6.03 41.89 -21.06
N PHE A 777 5.86 41.41 -22.30
CA PHE A 777 6.95 41.30 -23.27
C PHE A 777 7.04 42.63 -24.01
N LEU A 778 8.03 43.45 -23.64
CA LEU A 778 8.23 44.79 -24.18
C LEU A 778 9.40 44.75 -25.16
N ASN A 779 9.10 44.83 -26.47
CA ASN A 779 10.10 44.91 -27.53
C ASN A 779 11.15 43.78 -27.54
N THR A 780 10.79 42.60 -27.02
CA THR A 780 11.56 41.36 -27.11
C THR A 780 11.74 40.93 -28.57
N THR A 781 12.79 40.16 -28.89
CA THR A 781 13.03 39.64 -30.25
C THR A 781 13.77 38.31 -30.23
N GLY A 782 13.43 37.40 -31.15
CA GLY A 782 14.05 36.08 -31.30
C GLY A 782 13.61 35.04 -30.25
N ASP A 783 14.42 33.98 -30.11
CA ASP A 783 14.36 32.98 -29.04
C ASP A 783 14.96 33.60 -27.76
N VAL A 784 14.15 33.73 -26.70
CA VAL A 784 14.52 34.41 -25.46
C VAL A 784 14.28 33.57 -24.20
N LEU A 785 13.45 32.53 -24.24
CA LEU A 785 13.23 31.58 -23.14
C LEU A 785 13.57 30.15 -23.57
N ASN A 786 14.38 29.43 -22.78
CA ASN A 786 14.64 28.02 -23.03
C ASN A 786 13.47 27.12 -22.61
N ASP A 787 13.48 25.84 -23.03
CA ASP A 787 12.53 24.77 -22.67
C ASP A 787 11.97 24.79 -21.23
N VAL A 788 12.80 25.10 -20.23
CA VAL A 788 12.40 25.09 -18.81
C VAL A 788 11.66 26.38 -18.46
N GLN A 789 12.17 27.51 -18.93
CA GLN A 789 11.59 28.85 -18.78
C GLN A 789 10.25 28.97 -19.53
N GLN A 790 10.17 28.39 -20.74
CA GLN A 790 8.94 28.24 -21.53
C GLN A 790 7.87 27.48 -20.72
N LYS A 791 8.18 26.27 -20.22
CA LYS A 791 7.26 25.45 -19.41
C LYS A 791 6.82 26.15 -18.11
N ALA A 792 7.72 26.91 -17.47
CA ALA A 792 7.38 27.74 -16.32
C ALA A 792 6.39 28.86 -16.68
N PHE A 793 6.53 29.46 -17.87
CA PHE A 793 5.61 30.47 -18.37
C PHE A 793 4.25 29.89 -18.80
N GLU A 794 4.20 28.71 -19.42
CA GLU A 794 2.93 28.03 -19.69
C GLU A 794 2.15 27.76 -18.39
N ASN A 795 2.84 27.25 -17.37
CA ASN A 795 2.24 26.95 -16.07
C ASN A 795 1.81 28.23 -15.31
N TYR A 796 2.49 29.36 -15.54
CA TYR A 796 2.08 30.67 -15.03
C TYR A 796 0.75 31.13 -15.66
N ILE A 797 0.62 31.07 -16.99
CA ILE A 797 -0.62 31.43 -17.70
C ILE A 797 -1.77 30.49 -17.32
N ARG A 798 -1.52 29.17 -17.23
CA ARG A 798 -2.48 28.16 -16.73
C ARG A 798 -2.93 28.38 -15.28
N SER A 799 -2.10 29.05 -14.47
CA SER A 799 -2.45 29.45 -13.10
C SER A 799 -3.26 30.76 -13.04
N GLY A 800 -3.72 31.30 -14.17
CA GLY A 800 -4.44 32.58 -14.26
C GLY A 800 -3.54 33.81 -14.36
N GLY A 801 -2.23 33.61 -14.49
CA GLY A 801 -1.28 34.67 -14.85
C GLY A 801 -1.63 35.30 -16.20
N SER A 802 -1.37 36.59 -16.37
CA SER A 802 -1.77 37.31 -17.59
C SER A 802 -0.56 37.84 -18.38
N PHE A 803 -0.76 38.03 -19.69
CA PHE A 803 0.28 38.41 -20.64
C PHE A 803 -0.05 39.73 -21.33
N MET A 804 0.97 40.54 -21.60
CA MET A 804 0.86 41.71 -22.47
C MET A 804 2.04 41.77 -23.44
N GLY A 805 1.80 41.73 -24.75
CA GLY A 805 2.82 41.96 -25.76
C GLY A 805 2.80 43.39 -26.27
N VAL A 806 3.98 44.01 -26.42
CA VAL A 806 4.15 45.35 -27.01
C VAL A 806 5.11 45.28 -28.19
N HIS A 807 4.63 45.73 -29.35
CA HIS A 807 5.31 45.82 -30.64
C HIS A 807 6.09 44.54 -31.00
N ALA A 808 7.40 44.47 -30.71
CA ALA A 808 8.22 43.35 -31.15
C ALA A 808 7.96 42.00 -30.45
N ALA A 809 7.05 41.94 -29.47
CA ALA A 809 6.60 40.68 -28.86
C ALA A 809 6.14 39.60 -29.88
N THR A 810 5.68 39.98 -31.07
CA THR A 810 5.34 39.05 -32.18
C THR A 810 6.54 38.61 -33.03
N ASP A 811 7.69 39.25 -32.89
CA ASP A 811 9.00 38.85 -33.45
C ASP A 811 9.79 37.97 -32.46
N THR A 812 9.08 37.29 -31.54
CA THR A 812 9.66 36.51 -30.44
C THR A 812 9.14 35.05 -30.48
N GLU A 813 9.94 34.08 -30.05
CA GLU A 813 9.57 32.66 -29.85
C GLU A 813 8.94 31.91 -31.06
N TYR A 814 9.41 32.19 -32.28
CA TYR A 814 8.86 31.59 -33.52
C TYR A 814 8.69 30.06 -33.51
N ASP A 815 9.64 29.33 -32.93
CA ASP A 815 9.67 27.86 -32.91
C ASP A 815 8.83 27.25 -31.76
N TRP A 816 8.08 28.05 -30.99
CA TRP A 816 7.19 27.62 -29.89
C TRP A 816 5.71 27.97 -30.19
N PRO A 817 4.96 27.10 -30.93
CA PRO A 817 3.61 27.40 -31.42
C PRO A 817 2.52 27.65 -30.36
N TRP A 818 2.83 27.44 -29.07
CA TRP A 818 1.97 27.85 -27.96
C TRP A 818 2.06 29.36 -27.71
N TYR A 819 3.27 29.93 -27.74
CA TYR A 819 3.47 31.38 -27.60
C TYR A 819 2.83 32.14 -28.77
N GLY A 820 2.98 31.67 -30.01
CA GLY A 820 2.30 32.23 -31.19
C GLY A 820 0.78 32.35 -31.02
N LYS A 821 0.15 31.43 -30.29
CA LYS A 821 -1.28 31.48 -29.96
C LYS A 821 -1.60 32.49 -28.85
N LEU A 822 -0.76 32.57 -27.82
CA LEU A 822 -0.86 33.52 -26.69
C LEU A 822 -0.68 34.98 -27.14
N VAL A 823 0.34 35.27 -27.96
CA VAL A 823 0.56 36.62 -28.51
C VAL A 823 -0.44 36.91 -29.64
N GLY A 824 -0.90 35.88 -30.35
CA GLY A 824 -2.03 35.94 -31.29
C GLY A 824 -1.67 36.13 -32.76
N ALA A 825 -0.41 36.40 -33.08
CA ALA A 825 0.13 36.41 -34.44
C ALA A 825 1.67 36.37 -34.41
N TYR A 826 2.32 36.00 -35.51
CA TYR A 826 3.77 36.20 -35.65
C TYR A 826 4.09 37.35 -36.61
N PHE A 827 5.22 38.02 -36.38
CA PHE A 827 5.75 39.05 -37.26
C PHE A 827 6.14 38.48 -38.65
N ASN A 828 5.95 39.31 -39.67
CA ASN A 828 6.15 38.97 -41.08
C ASN A 828 6.80 40.13 -41.87
N GLY A 829 7.65 40.93 -41.22
CA GLY A 829 8.29 42.11 -41.81
C GLY A 829 7.48 43.40 -41.62
N HIS A 830 8.09 44.55 -41.90
CA HIS A 830 7.46 45.87 -41.90
C HIS A 830 8.00 46.68 -43.10
N PRO A 831 7.28 47.72 -43.57
CA PRO A 831 7.85 48.71 -44.48
C PRO A 831 8.62 49.79 -43.72
N SER A 832 9.05 50.84 -44.42
CA SER A 832 9.60 52.04 -43.77
C SER A 832 8.58 52.68 -42.82
N ILE A 833 9.05 53.16 -41.66
CA ILE A 833 8.30 54.02 -40.74
C ILE A 833 7.65 55.18 -41.51
N GLN A 834 6.34 55.34 -41.36
CA GLN A 834 5.53 56.33 -42.09
C GLN A 834 4.21 56.60 -41.35
N GLU A 835 3.47 57.64 -41.74
CA GLU A 835 2.13 57.92 -41.20
C GLU A 835 1.08 56.95 -41.78
N ALA A 836 0.11 56.53 -40.96
CA ALA A 836 -1.06 55.73 -41.37
C ALA A 836 -2.29 55.99 -40.47
N SER A 837 -3.47 55.56 -40.92
CA SER A 837 -4.72 55.57 -40.13
C SER A 837 -4.94 54.25 -39.40
N LEU A 838 -5.27 54.33 -38.12
CA LEU A 838 -5.78 53.22 -37.31
C LEU A 838 -7.29 53.37 -37.10
N ASN A 839 -8.06 52.44 -37.65
CA ASN A 839 -9.51 52.35 -37.44
C ASN A 839 -9.78 51.64 -36.10
N VAL A 840 -10.28 52.38 -35.11
CA VAL A 840 -10.69 51.82 -33.81
C VAL A 840 -12.09 51.24 -33.97
N ILE A 841 -12.22 49.92 -33.77
CA ILE A 841 -13.43 49.16 -34.09
C ILE A 841 -14.19 48.67 -32.85
N ASP A 842 -13.55 48.65 -31.68
CA ASP A 842 -14.23 48.60 -30.38
C ASP A 842 -13.81 49.81 -29.52
N HIS A 843 -14.78 50.52 -28.97
CA HIS A 843 -14.60 51.62 -28.02
C HIS A 843 -15.09 51.26 -26.59
N ASN A 844 -15.51 50.02 -26.34
CA ASN A 844 -15.91 49.56 -25.00
C ASN A 844 -14.70 49.13 -24.16
N HIS A 845 -13.62 48.65 -24.79
CA HIS A 845 -12.41 48.24 -24.10
C HIS A 845 -11.63 49.41 -23.48
N GLY A 846 -11.01 49.18 -22.32
CA GLY A 846 -10.30 50.21 -21.55
C GLY A 846 -9.14 50.85 -22.30
N SER A 847 -8.49 50.12 -23.21
CA SER A 847 -7.39 50.63 -24.04
C SER A 847 -7.81 51.44 -25.28
N THR A 848 -9.11 51.51 -25.59
CA THR A 848 -9.61 52.16 -26.82
C THR A 848 -10.79 53.12 -26.64
N SER A 849 -11.43 53.11 -25.46
CA SER A 849 -12.55 54.00 -25.14
C SER A 849 -12.24 55.51 -25.20
N HIS A 850 -10.97 55.89 -25.01
CA HIS A 850 -10.49 57.28 -25.12
C HIS A 850 -10.01 57.68 -26.52
N LEU A 851 -9.86 56.73 -27.44
CA LEU A 851 -9.29 56.97 -28.76
C LEU A 851 -10.32 57.54 -29.75
N PRO A 852 -9.91 58.37 -30.72
CA PRO A 852 -10.76 58.70 -31.86
C PRO A 852 -10.98 57.48 -32.76
N SER A 853 -12.15 57.36 -33.38
CA SER A 853 -12.50 56.21 -34.24
C SER A 853 -11.58 56.05 -35.47
N ASN A 854 -10.91 57.13 -35.89
CA ASN A 854 -9.71 57.07 -36.72
C ASN A 854 -8.56 57.78 -35.99
N TRP A 855 -7.51 57.02 -35.67
CA TRP A 855 -6.31 57.47 -34.96
C TRP A 855 -5.12 57.48 -35.92
N VAL A 856 -4.78 58.67 -36.43
CA VAL A 856 -3.65 58.87 -37.35
C VAL A 856 -2.37 59.11 -36.55
N ARG A 857 -1.28 58.43 -36.91
CA ARG A 857 0.05 58.56 -36.30
C ARG A 857 1.15 58.01 -37.20
N THR A 858 2.42 58.16 -36.80
CA THR A 858 3.59 57.54 -37.44
C THR A 858 4.14 56.41 -36.56
N GLU A 859 4.34 55.22 -37.12
CA GLU A 859 4.89 54.07 -36.41
C GLU A 859 5.60 53.10 -37.40
N GLU A 860 6.28 52.08 -36.89
CA GLU A 860 6.75 50.93 -37.70
C GLU A 860 5.63 49.89 -37.85
N TRP A 861 5.03 49.82 -39.05
CA TRP A 861 3.85 49.02 -39.31
C TRP A 861 4.18 47.54 -39.54
N TYR A 862 4.11 46.75 -38.47
CA TYR A 862 4.30 45.30 -38.52
C TYR A 862 3.24 44.61 -39.37
N ASN A 863 3.67 43.86 -40.38
CA ASN A 863 2.84 42.85 -41.03
C ASN A 863 2.85 41.57 -40.21
N PHE A 864 1.78 40.79 -40.32
CA PHE A 864 1.58 39.57 -39.54
C PHE A 864 1.37 38.33 -40.41
N LYS A 865 1.77 37.18 -39.88
CA LYS A 865 1.45 35.84 -40.37
C LYS A 865 0.82 35.04 -39.22
N ASP A 866 0.20 33.91 -39.56
CA ASP A 866 -0.31 32.93 -38.58
C ASP A 866 -1.24 33.55 -37.51
N ILE A 867 -2.03 34.56 -37.91
CA ILE A 867 -2.95 35.28 -37.03
C ILE A 867 -3.99 34.30 -36.47
N ASN A 868 -4.01 34.16 -35.15
CA ASN A 868 -4.93 33.32 -34.41
C ASN A 868 -6.38 33.82 -34.62
N THR A 869 -7.29 32.92 -34.99
CA THR A 869 -8.71 33.23 -35.21
C THR A 869 -9.45 33.68 -33.97
N ASP A 870 -8.90 33.37 -32.79
CA ASP A 870 -9.57 33.49 -31.51
C ASP A 870 -9.22 34.82 -30.80
N ILE A 871 -8.42 35.69 -31.44
CA ILE A 871 -8.22 37.08 -31.00
C ILE A 871 -9.51 37.90 -31.15
N THR A 872 -9.70 38.89 -30.29
CA THR A 872 -10.71 39.95 -30.45
C THR A 872 -9.99 41.26 -30.83
N PRO A 873 -10.00 41.66 -32.12
CA PRO A 873 -9.35 42.90 -32.55
C PRO A 873 -10.08 44.15 -32.06
N LEU A 874 -9.31 45.08 -31.49
CA LEU A 874 -9.77 46.38 -30.98
C LEU A 874 -9.52 47.51 -31.97
N ILE A 875 -8.41 47.41 -32.70
CA ILE A 875 -7.92 48.39 -33.66
C ILE A 875 -7.46 47.64 -34.91
N GLN A 876 -7.78 48.16 -36.10
CA GLN A 876 -7.21 47.71 -37.37
C GLN A 876 -6.44 48.82 -38.07
N LEU A 877 -5.38 48.46 -38.79
CA LEU A 877 -4.55 49.36 -39.59
C LEU A 877 -5.11 49.48 -41.01
N ASP A 878 -5.20 50.71 -41.53
CA ASP A 878 -5.75 50.98 -42.85
C ASP A 878 -4.66 50.96 -43.94
N GLU A 879 -4.46 49.81 -44.58
CA GLU A 879 -3.50 49.63 -45.69
C GLU A 879 -3.76 50.52 -46.91
N SER A 880 -4.93 51.18 -47.03
CA SER A 880 -5.15 52.16 -48.09
C SER A 880 -4.44 53.50 -47.86
N THR A 881 -3.97 53.74 -46.62
CA THR A 881 -3.39 55.03 -46.20
C THR A 881 -1.86 55.08 -46.20
N TYR A 882 -1.19 53.93 -46.29
CA TYR A 882 0.27 53.82 -46.29
C TYR A 882 0.78 52.85 -47.37
N LYS A 883 2.08 52.52 -47.40
CA LYS A 883 2.67 51.58 -48.38
C LYS A 883 3.45 50.46 -47.72
N GLY A 884 3.17 49.23 -48.16
CA GLY A 884 3.90 48.01 -47.78
C GLY A 884 3.21 47.15 -46.71
N GLY A 885 1.90 47.33 -46.51
CA GLY A 885 1.05 46.33 -45.88
C GLY A 885 0.94 45.04 -46.72
N THR A 886 0.63 43.92 -46.05
CA THR A 886 0.45 42.60 -46.68
C THR A 886 -0.74 41.80 -46.14
N ASN A 887 -1.46 42.33 -45.15
CA ASN A 887 -2.58 41.69 -44.48
C ASN A 887 -3.94 42.12 -45.06
N GLY A 888 -3.96 43.19 -45.87
CA GLY A 888 -5.12 43.65 -46.61
C GLY A 888 -6.22 44.21 -45.71
N ALA A 889 -7.46 43.79 -45.97
CA ALA A 889 -8.64 44.28 -45.26
C ALA A 889 -8.83 43.68 -43.84
N TYR A 890 -7.92 42.81 -43.38
CA TYR A 890 -7.88 42.30 -42.01
C TYR A 890 -6.46 42.44 -41.45
N HIS A 891 -6.14 43.66 -41.01
CA HIS A 891 -4.85 44.00 -40.43
C HIS A 891 -5.06 44.42 -38.96
N PRO A 892 -5.15 43.48 -38.01
CA PRO A 892 -5.29 43.82 -36.60
C PRO A 892 -4.01 44.53 -36.10
N PHE A 893 -4.16 45.64 -35.37
CA PHE A 893 -3.07 46.41 -34.77
C PHE A 893 -3.00 46.22 -33.25
N SER A 894 -4.16 46.01 -32.60
CA SER A 894 -4.25 45.67 -31.18
C SER A 894 -5.45 44.77 -30.95
N TRP A 895 -5.30 43.81 -30.05
CA TRP A 895 -6.29 42.78 -29.76
C TRP A 895 -6.17 42.24 -28.33
N TYR A 896 -7.18 41.50 -27.89
CA TYR A 896 -7.16 40.75 -26.64
C TYR A 896 -7.84 39.37 -26.80
N HIS A 897 -7.55 38.43 -25.89
CA HIS A 897 -8.35 37.22 -25.69
C HIS A 897 -8.05 36.60 -24.31
N VAL A 898 -8.69 35.46 -24.02
CA VAL A 898 -8.26 34.52 -22.96
C VAL A 898 -7.61 33.31 -23.63
N TYR A 899 -6.40 32.94 -23.21
CA TYR A 899 -5.69 31.77 -23.74
C TYR A 899 -5.05 30.95 -22.62
N ASP A 900 -5.23 29.63 -22.70
CA ASP A 900 -4.70 28.61 -21.77
C ASP A 900 -4.76 28.99 -20.28
N GLY A 901 -5.88 29.61 -19.84
CA GLY A 901 -6.15 30.03 -18.47
C GLY A 901 -5.94 31.52 -18.17
N GLY A 902 -5.08 32.22 -18.92
CA GLY A 902 -4.73 33.62 -18.68
C GLY A 902 -5.39 34.63 -19.61
N ARG A 903 -5.40 35.92 -19.23
CA ARG A 903 -5.77 37.02 -20.11
C ARG A 903 -4.56 37.47 -20.94
N ALA A 904 -4.74 37.72 -22.22
CA ALA A 904 -3.70 38.21 -23.11
C ALA A 904 -4.14 39.50 -23.82
N PHE A 905 -3.24 40.49 -23.88
CA PHE A 905 -3.41 41.73 -24.65
C PHE A 905 -2.19 41.93 -25.56
N TYR A 906 -2.40 42.49 -26.75
CA TYR A 906 -1.31 42.91 -27.63
C TYR A 906 -1.57 44.29 -28.27
N THR A 907 -0.50 45.03 -28.52
CA THR A 907 -0.50 46.20 -29.40
C THR A 907 0.77 46.27 -30.24
N ALA A 908 0.63 46.56 -31.53
CA ALA A 908 1.74 46.68 -32.47
C ALA A 908 2.46 48.03 -32.40
N GLY A 909 1.94 49.00 -31.64
CA GLY A 909 2.63 50.26 -31.36
C GLY A 909 3.69 50.10 -30.28
N GLY A 910 4.70 50.99 -30.29
CA GLY A 910 5.79 50.99 -29.31
C GLY A 910 7.19 50.80 -29.90
N HIS A 911 7.39 50.91 -31.22
CA HIS A 911 8.72 50.92 -31.82
C HIS A 911 9.52 52.14 -31.32
N SER A 912 8.94 53.33 -31.44
CA SER A 912 9.67 54.58 -31.35
C SER A 912 9.70 55.18 -29.94
N ASN A 913 10.73 55.98 -29.65
CA ASN A 913 10.74 56.81 -28.44
C ASN A 913 9.65 57.88 -28.42
N ALA A 914 9.07 58.26 -29.58
CA ALA A 914 7.99 59.24 -29.67
C ALA A 914 6.63 58.63 -29.31
N SER A 915 6.41 57.35 -29.62
CA SER A 915 5.19 56.62 -29.26
C SER A 915 4.96 56.68 -27.74
N TYR A 916 6.02 56.54 -26.94
CA TYR A 916 6.01 56.70 -25.47
C TYR A 916 5.97 58.16 -24.96
N ASP A 917 5.82 59.16 -25.83
CA ASP A 917 5.44 60.53 -25.41
C ASP A 917 3.93 60.76 -25.55
N GLU A 918 3.27 60.16 -26.53
CA GLU A 918 1.86 60.34 -26.87
C GLU A 918 0.91 59.99 -25.69
N PRO A 919 0.07 60.94 -25.21
CA PRO A 919 -0.91 60.68 -24.16
C PRO A 919 -1.88 59.54 -24.51
N GLU A 920 -2.35 59.51 -25.75
CA GLU A 920 -3.26 58.50 -26.28
C GLU A 920 -2.64 57.10 -26.26
N PHE A 921 -1.33 56.99 -26.48
CA PHE A 921 -0.62 55.72 -26.40
C PHE A 921 -0.39 55.26 -24.96
N LYS A 922 -0.02 56.18 -24.06
CA LYS A 922 0.11 55.90 -22.63
C LYS A 922 -1.19 55.35 -22.04
N GLN A 923 -2.31 55.97 -22.39
CA GLN A 923 -3.64 55.52 -21.96
C GLN A 923 -4.06 54.20 -22.64
N HIS A 924 -3.63 53.95 -23.88
CA HIS A 924 -3.83 52.66 -24.55
C HIS A 924 -3.04 51.52 -23.87
N LEU A 925 -1.77 51.74 -23.53
CA LEU A 925 -0.96 50.80 -22.74
C LEU A 925 -1.57 50.55 -21.35
N LEU A 926 -1.99 51.61 -20.65
CA LEU A 926 -2.64 51.51 -19.34
C LEU A 926 -3.93 50.67 -19.41
N GLY A 927 -4.78 50.91 -20.41
CA GLY A 927 -6.00 50.12 -20.58
C GLY A 927 -5.75 48.65 -20.94
N GLY A 928 -4.61 48.34 -21.58
CA GLY A 928 -4.15 46.98 -21.79
C GLY A 928 -3.70 46.32 -20.48
N LEU A 929 -2.88 47.02 -19.68
CA LEU A 929 -2.45 46.56 -18.36
C LEU A 929 -3.63 46.34 -17.41
N ILE A 930 -4.61 47.25 -17.37
CA ILE A 930 -5.81 47.15 -16.52
C ILE A 930 -6.64 45.91 -16.89
N TYR A 931 -6.78 45.61 -18.20
CA TYR A 931 -7.39 44.36 -18.64
C TYR A 931 -6.60 43.13 -18.16
N CYS A 932 -5.27 43.11 -18.31
CA CYS A 932 -4.44 41.99 -17.86
C CYS A 932 -4.46 41.82 -16.33
N LEU A 933 -4.42 42.90 -15.55
CA LEU A 933 -4.58 42.88 -14.09
C LEU A 933 -5.98 42.45 -13.64
N GLY A 934 -7.01 42.67 -14.48
CA GLY A 934 -8.40 42.34 -14.19
C GLY A 934 -9.08 43.38 -13.30
N ARG A 935 -8.87 44.66 -13.60
CA ARG A 935 -9.35 45.83 -12.84
C ARG A 935 -10.40 46.64 -13.60
#